data_AF-A0A2T4JG15-F1
#
_entry.id   AF-A0A2T4JG15-F1
#
_cell.length_a   1.000
_cell.length_b   1.000
_cell.length_c   1.000
_cell.angle_alpha   90.00
_cell.angle_beta   90.00
_cell.angle_gamma   90.00
#
_symmetry.space_group_name_H-M   'P 1'
#
loop_
_entity.id
_entity.type
_entity.pdbx_description
1 polymer ?
#
loop_
_entity_poly.entity_id
_entity_poly.type
_entity_poly.pdbx_seq_one_letter_code
_entity_poly.pdbx_strand_id
1 'polypeptide(L)'
;MGGGLFGPALTVPRGQRAVMTPAPACVGAPLASGDLLPAAESPRIFAHFLPWSPEALAGVGQACGHIGTVLPELFRLDRDSARIAALMPEADPARLRMALGLTNTTTAIMPVVLMDLGARAATDAPILDDPALRDRIVQDLAGQSARHGFAGLCLQPYNLSAADVPGLAALLSDLSVGLSGAALSCLVSGADDDLWRDPALVAAADRVVLRAFRDLDTSDLPQPLAPQAWFAALIDAAVDTISADKLIVALGGFGYDWVSGNATPVPITYAEAMHLAARPGGRIDLAPEVLNTKIAAVDAARRLHRIWMLDAVSAHNQLAVLAQHEVAGVALWSVGGEDPGLWPLLDRKGAIAAGTLEQVSLAEDVIYEGIGPLYRLASGAVAGKRDLLRDPDSGLITGQNYTRIPQPHVIERFGPPGADEIVLSFDDGPDPRFTPAILDILRDKQATATFFLLGRNIIRHPEIARRIVAEGHEFGSHSFFHPDMARTTVARMQMELNALQRLLVSTTGRGTMLFRPPYGRSEGPLTAAEVRPLTVTDAAGYITAGGDIVPPDWTGLSAEQIVALVMAEVGTAGTGGKVIILHDAGGDRSATVAALPVLIDRLRAGGFRIVPMSALLGMERDQAMPPATGSTVTFDRYSFALLAQMGPWLASIFWIVVLVGLVRSVSMLALALWRGRWRPDPAVAGWTPPVTVLIPAYNEEKVIARSIAAVLASDYPDLRVIVIDDGSSDRTHEIALAAHGNDPRVQILRQPNQGKWAALNTAYSHVTTEIVVAIDADTMIARDAIRGLVPALRDPGVGAVAGNVKIGNQTRLLTLMQTLEYVTAQNIDRRAFERIGGVMVVPGAIGAWRVEAVRKAGLYSNATVAEDADLTVAVQRAGYRVLFAEDAIAVTEAPEGVAELMRQRLRWTFGMMQTAWKHRGAAREGRPVGLVALPDLALFGIGMGLLAPLADLVLLGLFADMVVSLTLGLPVLGSRLPALMLAGYLALPAMDIVVAATALRFERRESLLLILLIPLQRLIYRPLLYITVWRAVLRATTGQIAGWGKLARKGVAQLPGQ
;
A
#
# COMPACT_ATOMS: atom_id res chain seq x y z
N MET A 1 -60.38 -14.42 -24.41
CA MET A 1 -59.68 -15.68 -24.66
C MET A 1 -58.44 -15.35 -25.47
N GLY A 2 -57.28 -15.82 -25.00
CA GLY A 2 -56.05 -16.02 -25.79
C GLY A 2 -55.18 -14.78 -26.00
N GLY A 3 -53.93 -14.85 -25.52
CA GLY A 3 -52.86 -13.92 -25.92
C GLY A 3 -51.87 -13.56 -24.82
N GLY A 4 -51.50 -14.51 -23.96
CA GLY A 4 -50.26 -14.40 -23.18
C GLY A 4 -49.07 -14.60 -24.11
N LEU A 5 -48.08 -13.73 -24.02
CA LEU A 5 -46.79 -13.84 -24.70
C LEU A 5 -45.72 -13.43 -23.69
N PHE A 6 -45.27 -14.39 -22.89
CA PHE A 6 -44.06 -14.27 -22.09
C PHE A 6 -43.19 -15.51 -22.36
N GLY A 7 -42.35 -15.43 -23.40
CA GLY A 7 -41.06 -16.12 -23.38
C GLY A 7 -40.09 -15.30 -22.51
N PRO A 8 -39.00 -15.89 -21.96
CA PRO A 8 -38.21 -15.28 -20.91
C PRO A 8 -37.28 -14.18 -21.47
N ALA A 9 -37.83 -13.02 -21.81
CA ALA A 9 -37.20 -11.84 -21.27
C ALA A 9 -37.39 -11.97 -19.77
N LEU A 10 -36.32 -12.22 -19.00
CA LEU A 10 -36.34 -11.99 -17.56
C LEU A 10 -36.87 -10.58 -17.38
N THR A 11 -38.16 -10.46 -17.09
CA THR A 11 -38.83 -9.18 -16.86
C THR A 11 -37.98 -8.47 -15.84
N VAL A 12 -37.45 -7.28 -16.19
CA VAL A 12 -36.76 -6.39 -15.26
C VAL A 12 -37.57 -6.39 -13.97
N PRO A 13 -37.07 -6.97 -12.85
CA PRO A 13 -37.81 -6.94 -11.62
C PRO A 13 -38.04 -5.47 -11.29
N ARG A 14 -39.30 -5.03 -11.33
CA ARG A 14 -39.67 -3.67 -10.89
C ARG A 14 -39.37 -3.60 -9.39
N GLY A 15 -38.14 -3.27 -9.03
CA GLY A 15 -37.73 -3.17 -7.62
C GLY A 15 -36.24 -3.28 -7.30
N GLN A 16 -35.37 -3.74 -8.21
CA GLN A 16 -33.93 -3.82 -7.92
C GLN A 16 -33.12 -3.00 -8.93
N ARG A 17 -32.69 -1.81 -8.50
CA ARG A 17 -31.63 -1.05 -9.17
C ARG A 17 -30.31 -1.47 -8.56
N ALA A 18 -29.59 -2.38 -9.22
CA ALA A 18 -28.22 -2.69 -8.83
C ALA A 18 -27.29 -1.57 -9.32
N VAL A 19 -26.57 -0.93 -8.40
CA VAL A 19 -25.39 -0.12 -8.76
C VAL A 19 -24.31 -1.08 -9.24
N MET A 20 -23.89 -0.99 -10.50
CA MET A 20 -22.78 -1.81 -11.04
C MET A 20 -21.48 -1.45 -10.31
N THR A 21 -21.09 -2.29 -9.35
CA THR A 21 -19.72 -2.33 -8.81
C THR A 21 -18.84 -3.14 -9.77
N PRO A 22 -17.57 -2.77 -10.01
CA PRO A 22 -16.73 -3.49 -10.95
C PRO A 22 -16.49 -4.94 -10.49
N ALA A 23 -16.60 -5.90 -11.42
CA ALA A 23 -16.29 -7.29 -11.16
C ALA A 23 -14.82 -7.46 -10.73
N PRO A 24 -14.50 -8.50 -9.94
CA PRO A 24 -13.12 -8.87 -9.68
C PRO A 24 -12.36 -9.12 -11.01
N ALA A 25 -11.09 -8.70 -11.06
CA ALA A 25 -10.22 -8.92 -12.22
C ALA A 25 -10.19 -10.40 -12.62
N CYS A 26 -10.12 -10.69 -13.93
CA CYS A 26 -10.15 -12.04 -14.49
C CYS A 26 -9.25 -13.01 -13.71
N VAL A 27 -9.84 -13.98 -13.00
CA VAL A 27 -9.13 -15.01 -12.24
C VAL A 27 -9.13 -16.31 -13.04
N GLY A 28 -8.35 -16.35 -14.12
CA GLY A 28 -8.14 -17.56 -14.92
C GLY A 28 -6.65 -17.81 -15.13
N ALA A 29 -6.13 -18.95 -14.66
CA ALA A 29 -4.76 -19.37 -14.95
C ALA A 29 -4.68 -19.98 -16.36
N PRO A 30 -3.65 -19.66 -17.17
CA PRO A 30 -3.42 -20.36 -18.43
C PRO A 30 -2.92 -21.78 -18.14
N LEU A 31 -3.63 -22.80 -18.63
CA LEU A 31 -3.20 -24.20 -18.50
C LEU A 31 -2.21 -24.56 -19.62
N ALA A 32 -1.19 -25.33 -19.24
CA ALA A 32 -0.06 -25.73 -20.08
C ALA A 32 -0.45 -26.70 -21.19
N SER A 33 0.13 -26.47 -22.38
CA SER A 33 -0.05 -27.27 -23.59
C SER A 33 0.71 -28.60 -23.54
N GLY A 34 0.02 -29.72 -23.75
CA GLY A 34 0.64 -31.03 -24.00
C GLY A 34 -0.34 -32.06 -24.60
N ASP A 35 0.10 -32.70 -25.69
CA ASP A 35 -0.37 -33.99 -26.29
C ASP A 35 -1.77 -34.12 -26.94
N LEU A 36 -2.10 -33.18 -27.83
CA LEU A 36 -2.67 -33.37 -29.19
C LEU A 36 -3.77 -34.44 -29.49
N LEU A 37 -4.94 -33.95 -29.94
CA LEU A 37 -5.78 -34.53 -31.03
C LEU A 37 -5.93 -33.47 -32.15
N PRO A 38 -6.18 -33.85 -33.42
CA PRO A 38 -6.12 -32.90 -34.55
C PRO A 38 -7.26 -31.86 -34.48
N ALA A 39 -6.86 -30.59 -34.60
CA ALA A 39 -7.72 -29.41 -34.52
C ALA A 39 -8.46 -29.15 -35.84
N ALA A 40 -9.79 -29.20 -35.82
CA ALA A 40 -10.61 -28.29 -36.61
C ALA A 40 -10.62 -26.92 -35.90
N GLU A 41 -10.63 -25.80 -36.64
CA GLU A 41 -10.78 -24.47 -36.03
C GLU A 41 -12.03 -24.48 -35.13
N SER A 42 -11.83 -24.31 -33.82
CA SER A 42 -12.93 -24.43 -32.86
C SER A 42 -13.95 -23.31 -33.08
N PRO A 43 -15.27 -23.59 -32.96
CA PRO A 43 -16.30 -22.57 -33.09
C PRO A 43 -16.09 -21.45 -32.08
N ARG A 44 -16.35 -20.20 -32.48
CA ARG A 44 -16.25 -19.04 -31.59
C ARG A 44 -17.28 -19.14 -30.46
N ILE A 45 -16.87 -18.84 -29.23
CA ILE A 45 -17.73 -18.89 -28.04
C ILE A 45 -18.34 -17.52 -27.79
N PHE A 46 -19.67 -17.50 -27.74
CA PHE A 46 -20.49 -16.32 -27.44
C PHE A 46 -21.14 -16.47 -26.06
N ALA A 47 -21.33 -15.35 -25.36
CA ALA A 47 -21.91 -15.33 -24.02
C ALA A 47 -23.02 -14.28 -23.93
N HIS A 48 -24.27 -14.71 -23.76
CA HIS A 48 -25.38 -13.80 -23.53
C HIS A 48 -25.32 -13.21 -22.11
N PHE A 49 -25.39 -11.88 -22.02
CA PHE A 49 -25.16 -11.15 -20.79
C PHE A 49 -26.31 -10.19 -20.47
N LEU A 50 -26.82 -10.28 -19.24
CA LEU A 50 -27.89 -9.44 -18.72
C LEU A 50 -27.31 -8.38 -17.78
N PRO A 51 -27.23 -7.09 -18.18
CA PRO A 51 -26.53 -6.06 -17.40
C PRO A 51 -27.11 -5.78 -16.00
N TRP A 52 -28.35 -6.16 -15.75
CA TRP A 52 -29.03 -5.97 -14.48
C TRP A 52 -28.95 -7.20 -13.55
N SER A 53 -28.43 -8.35 -14.01
CA SER A 53 -28.24 -9.53 -13.17
C SER A 53 -26.86 -9.46 -12.49
N PRO A 54 -26.81 -9.35 -11.14
CA PRO A 54 -25.54 -9.41 -10.42
C PRO A 54 -24.82 -10.75 -10.62
N GLU A 55 -25.57 -11.84 -10.79
CA GLU A 55 -25.06 -13.17 -11.05
C GLU A 55 -24.37 -13.24 -12.42
N ALA A 56 -24.96 -12.62 -13.45
CA ALA A 56 -24.34 -12.51 -14.77
C ALA A 56 -23.00 -11.75 -14.71
N LEU A 57 -22.91 -10.69 -13.89
CA LEU A 57 -21.68 -9.92 -13.71
C LEU A 57 -20.58 -10.77 -13.06
N ALA A 58 -20.92 -11.56 -12.02
CA ALA A 58 -20.01 -12.49 -11.38
C ALA A 58 -19.57 -13.61 -12.35
N GLY A 59 -20.53 -14.20 -13.08
CA GLY A 59 -20.28 -15.29 -14.02
C GLY A 59 -19.35 -14.91 -15.17
N VAL A 60 -19.51 -13.73 -15.78
CA VAL A 60 -18.59 -13.27 -16.84
C VAL A 60 -17.16 -13.08 -16.31
N GLY A 61 -17.01 -12.57 -15.08
CA GLY A 61 -15.70 -12.44 -14.45
C GLY A 61 -14.97 -13.78 -14.28
N GLN A 62 -15.71 -14.84 -13.93
CA GLN A 62 -15.19 -16.20 -13.77
C GLN A 62 -14.87 -16.85 -15.13
N ALA A 63 -15.69 -16.61 -16.15
CA ALA A 63 -15.59 -17.25 -17.46
C ALA A 63 -14.75 -16.47 -18.49
N CYS A 64 -14.21 -15.30 -18.14
CA CYS A 64 -13.62 -14.36 -19.09
C CYS A 64 -12.48 -14.94 -19.97
N GLY A 65 -11.75 -15.97 -19.50
CA GLY A 65 -10.72 -16.65 -20.29
C GLY A 65 -11.25 -17.52 -21.43
N HIS A 66 -12.53 -17.87 -21.39
CA HIS A 66 -13.21 -18.77 -22.34
C HIS A 66 -14.06 -18.02 -23.37
N ILE A 67 -14.48 -16.78 -23.07
CA ILE A 67 -15.45 -16.03 -23.88
C ILE A 67 -14.75 -15.26 -25.01
N GLY A 68 -15.14 -15.56 -26.25
CA GLY A 68 -14.67 -14.83 -27.43
C GLY A 68 -15.47 -13.55 -27.71
N THR A 69 -16.80 -13.61 -27.58
CA THR A 69 -17.70 -12.47 -27.79
C THR A 69 -18.80 -12.42 -26.73
N VAL A 70 -19.04 -11.26 -26.13
CA VAL A 70 -20.17 -11.03 -25.21
C VAL A 70 -21.34 -10.42 -26.00
N LEU A 71 -22.55 -10.93 -25.74
CA LEU A 71 -23.82 -10.48 -26.30
C LEU A 71 -24.65 -9.77 -25.20
N PRO A 72 -24.35 -8.50 -24.85
CA PRO A 72 -25.07 -7.81 -23.79
C PRO A 72 -26.39 -7.20 -24.28
N GLU A 73 -27.46 -7.32 -23.50
CA GLU A 73 -28.71 -6.59 -23.75
C GLU A 73 -28.59 -5.12 -23.33
N LEU A 74 -28.21 -4.23 -24.26
CA LEU A 74 -27.93 -2.81 -23.94
C LEU A 74 -29.01 -1.84 -24.43
N PHE A 75 -29.64 -2.16 -25.55
CA PHE A 75 -30.50 -1.23 -26.27
C PHE A 75 -31.90 -1.79 -26.44
N ARG A 76 -32.89 -0.90 -26.39
CA ARG A 76 -34.26 -1.16 -26.81
C ARG A 76 -34.69 -0.16 -27.87
N LEU A 77 -35.44 -0.61 -28.85
CA LEU A 77 -36.17 0.28 -29.74
C LEU A 77 -37.45 0.74 -29.04
N ASP A 78 -37.57 2.04 -28.81
CA ASP A 78 -38.80 2.62 -28.26
C ASP A 78 -39.85 2.78 -29.37
N ARG A 79 -41.01 2.15 -29.23
CA ARG A 79 -42.05 2.11 -30.26
C ARG A 79 -42.63 3.49 -30.60
N ASP A 80 -42.85 4.34 -29.60
CA ASP A 80 -43.59 5.60 -29.76
C ASP A 80 -42.71 6.73 -30.33
N SER A 81 -41.44 6.76 -29.91
CA SER A 81 -40.46 7.74 -30.39
C SER A 81 -39.62 7.24 -31.57
N ALA A 82 -39.65 5.92 -31.80
CA ALA A 82 -38.83 5.21 -32.77
C ALA A 82 -37.33 5.55 -32.64
N ARG A 83 -36.90 5.75 -31.39
CA ARG A 83 -35.50 6.02 -31.01
C ARG A 83 -34.91 4.83 -30.29
N ILE A 84 -33.61 4.65 -30.46
CA ILE A 84 -32.85 3.70 -29.66
C ILE A 84 -32.61 4.30 -28.27
N ALA A 85 -33.13 3.64 -27.24
CA ALA A 85 -32.89 3.98 -25.85
C ALA A 85 -32.00 2.91 -25.21
N ALA A 86 -31.14 3.33 -24.28
CA ALA A 86 -30.48 2.39 -23.38
C ALA A 86 -31.55 1.69 -22.54
N LEU A 87 -31.40 0.37 -22.34
CA LEU A 87 -32.33 -0.42 -21.53
C LEU A 87 -32.41 0.10 -20.09
N MET A 88 -31.28 0.58 -19.56
CA MET A 88 -31.16 1.19 -18.24
C MET A 88 -30.07 2.27 -18.22
N PRO A 89 -30.11 3.25 -17.30
CA PRO A 89 -29.04 4.23 -17.10
C PRO A 89 -27.65 3.61 -16.90
N GLU A 90 -27.61 2.41 -16.34
CA GLU A 90 -26.40 1.62 -16.05
C GLU A 90 -25.86 0.86 -17.27
N ALA A 91 -26.65 0.70 -18.34
CA ALA A 91 -26.28 0.02 -19.58
C ALA A 91 -25.35 0.86 -20.49
N ASP A 92 -24.44 1.65 -19.90
CA ASP A 92 -23.41 2.40 -20.60
C ASP A 92 -22.28 1.44 -21.04
N PRO A 93 -21.98 1.33 -22.34
CA PRO A 93 -20.93 0.45 -22.84
C PRO A 93 -19.54 0.69 -22.25
N ALA A 94 -19.20 1.92 -21.87
CA ALA A 94 -17.93 2.24 -21.23
C ALA A 94 -17.87 1.73 -19.79
N ARG A 95 -18.98 1.87 -19.05
CA ARG A 95 -19.13 1.29 -17.71
C ARG A 95 -19.15 -0.23 -17.76
N LEU A 96 -19.80 -0.82 -18.77
CA LEU A 96 -19.82 -2.25 -18.96
C LEU A 96 -18.40 -2.81 -19.16
N ARG A 97 -17.58 -2.22 -20.04
CA ARG A 97 -16.18 -2.66 -20.22
C ARG A 97 -15.36 -2.59 -18.94
N MET A 98 -15.54 -1.49 -18.18
CA MET A 98 -14.88 -1.32 -16.89
C MET A 98 -15.39 -2.33 -15.86
N ALA A 99 -16.70 -2.58 -15.82
CA ALA A 99 -17.33 -3.49 -14.88
C ALA A 99 -17.02 -4.96 -15.18
N LEU A 100 -16.88 -5.34 -16.45
CA LEU A 100 -16.46 -6.68 -16.85
C LEU A 100 -14.94 -6.89 -16.80
N GLY A 101 -14.15 -5.86 -16.44
CA GLY A 101 -12.68 -5.95 -16.43
C GLY A 101 -12.05 -6.15 -17.81
N LEU A 102 -12.79 -5.87 -18.89
CA LEU A 102 -12.40 -6.13 -20.29
C LEU A 102 -11.47 -5.05 -20.88
N THR A 103 -10.92 -4.15 -20.06
CA THR A 103 -10.10 -3.03 -20.54
C THR A 103 -8.78 -3.47 -21.18
N ASN A 104 -8.33 -4.71 -20.92
CA ASN A 104 -7.09 -5.30 -21.44
C ASN A 104 -7.30 -6.65 -22.18
N THR A 105 -8.52 -7.01 -22.55
CA THR A 105 -8.85 -8.32 -23.15
C THR A 105 -9.16 -8.23 -24.65
N THR A 106 -8.92 -9.32 -25.40
CA THR A 106 -9.30 -9.47 -26.82
C THR A 106 -10.78 -9.79 -27.06
N THR A 107 -11.59 -9.86 -26.00
CA THR A 107 -13.02 -10.23 -26.07
C THR A 107 -13.84 -9.16 -26.78
N ALA A 108 -14.56 -9.59 -27.83
CA ALA A 108 -15.43 -8.72 -28.62
C ALA A 108 -16.76 -8.45 -27.90
N ILE A 109 -17.39 -7.32 -28.19
CA ILE A 109 -18.74 -6.98 -27.68
C ILE A 109 -19.66 -6.79 -28.87
N MET A 110 -20.77 -7.51 -28.90
CA MET A 110 -21.82 -7.43 -29.93
C MET A 110 -23.18 -7.28 -29.24
N PRO A 111 -23.64 -6.04 -28.99
CA PRO A 111 -24.88 -5.81 -28.25
C PRO A 111 -26.12 -6.42 -28.89
N VAL A 112 -27.03 -6.90 -28.05
CA VAL A 112 -28.38 -7.32 -28.43
C VAL A 112 -29.33 -6.12 -28.29
N VAL A 113 -30.08 -5.85 -29.35
CA VAL A 113 -31.08 -4.79 -29.45
C VAL A 113 -32.46 -5.42 -29.37
N LEU A 114 -33.15 -5.15 -28.27
CA LEU A 114 -34.52 -5.62 -28.05
C LEU A 114 -35.51 -4.79 -28.87
N MET A 115 -36.30 -5.45 -29.72
CA MET A 115 -37.28 -4.80 -30.60
C MET A 115 -38.70 -5.27 -30.30
N ASP A 116 -39.45 -4.48 -29.53
CA ASP A 116 -40.89 -4.68 -29.33
C ASP A 116 -41.67 -4.04 -30.49
N LEU A 117 -42.27 -4.86 -31.36
CA LEU A 117 -43.05 -4.38 -32.50
C LEU A 117 -44.56 -4.27 -32.19
N GLY A 118 -44.97 -4.79 -31.03
CA GLY A 118 -46.27 -4.62 -30.39
C GLY A 118 -47.48 -5.19 -31.14
N ALA A 119 -48.32 -5.96 -30.43
CA ALA A 119 -49.63 -6.40 -30.92
C ALA A 119 -50.53 -5.20 -31.32
N ARG A 120 -51.44 -5.43 -32.29
CA ARG A 120 -52.04 -4.37 -33.12
C ARG A 120 -53.55 -4.52 -33.31
N ALA A 121 -54.18 -3.45 -33.77
CA ALA A 121 -55.43 -3.54 -34.50
C ALA A 121 -55.14 -3.90 -35.98
N ALA A 122 -56.13 -4.48 -36.67
CA ALA A 122 -55.99 -4.89 -38.08
C ALA A 122 -56.11 -3.69 -39.06
N THR A 123 -55.44 -2.58 -38.72
CA THR A 123 -55.50 -1.27 -39.38
C THR A 123 -54.15 -0.56 -39.43
N ASP A 124 -53.14 -1.08 -38.73
CA ASP A 124 -51.98 -0.30 -38.29
C ASP A 124 -50.78 -0.56 -39.22
N ALA A 125 -50.28 0.47 -39.91
CA ALA A 125 -49.16 0.32 -40.86
C ALA A 125 -47.89 -0.18 -40.13
N PRO A 126 -47.11 -1.12 -40.72
CA PRO A 126 -45.89 -1.62 -40.09
C PRO A 126 -44.87 -0.51 -39.84
N ILE A 127 -44.38 -0.41 -38.61
CA ILE A 127 -43.43 0.65 -38.21
C ILE A 127 -42.15 0.61 -39.04
N LEU A 128 -41.70 -0.59 -39.41
CA LEU A 128 -40.47 -0.79 -40.17
C LEU A 128 -40.64 -0.59 -41.68
N ASP A 129 -41.83 -0.27 -42.19
CA ASP A 129 -42.05 -0.03 -43.63
C ASP A 129 -41.63 1.38 -44.07
N ASP A 130 -41.58 2.35 -43.14
CA ASP A 130 -41.11 3.72 -43.39
C ASP A 130 -39.58 3.76 -43.61
N PRO A 131 -39.09 4.04 -44.85
CA PRO A 131 -37.66 4.09 -45.13
C PRO A 131 -36.93 5.17 -44.34
N ALA A 132 -37.55 6.33 -44.12
CA ALA A 132 -36.93 7.42 -43.35
C ALA A 132 -36.80 7.06 -41.86
N LEU A 133 -37.61 6.13 -41.37
CA LEU A 133 -37.47 5.60 -40.04
C LEU A 133 -36.39 4.54 -39.94
N ARG A 134 -36.34 3.60 -40.90
CA ARG A 134 -35.25 2.61 -40.97
C ARG A 134 -33.89 3.29 -41.06
N ASP A 135 -33.75 4.31 -41.90
CA ASP A 135 -32.50 5.08 -42.04
C ASP A 135 -32.05 5.71 -40.71
N ARG A 136 -33.00 6.25 -39.92
CA ARG A 136 -32.70 6.82 -38.60
C ARG A 136 -32.24 5.75 -37.61
N ILE A 137 -32.93 4.60 -37.57
CA ILE A 137 -32.56 3.48 -36.70
C ILE A 137 -31.15 2.98 -37.05
N VAL A 138 -30.85 2.81 -38.34
CA VAL A 138 -29.54 2.38 -38.83
C VAL A 138 -28.46 3.40 -38.47
N GLN A 139 -28.70 4.70 -38.69
CA GLN A 139 -27.74 5.75 -38.34
C GLN A 139 -27.45 5.79 -36.83
N ASP A 140 -28.48 5.65 -35.99
CA ASP A 140 -28.32 5.63 -34.54
C ASP A 140 -27.52 4.40 -34.10
N LEU A 141 -27.89 3.20 -34.57
CA LEU A 141 -27.22 1.94 -34.22
C LEU A 141 -25.78 1.87 -34.74
N ALA A 142 -25.54 2.23 -36.01
CA ALA A 142 -24.19 2.29 -36.58
C ALA A 142 -23.34 3.35 -35.88
N GLY A 143 -23.94 4.49 -35.52
CA GLY A 143 -23.28 5.53 -34.72
C GLY A 143 -22.91 5.07 -33.30
N GLN A 144 -23.74 4.25 -32.65
CA GLN A 144 -23.38 3.61 -31.37
C GLN A 144 -22.23 2.60 -31.56
N SER A 145 -22.32 1.76 -32.60
CA SER A 145 -21.29 0.77 -32.93
C SER A 145 -19.91 1.41 -33.17
N ALA A 146 -19.85 2.47 -33.99
CA ALA A 146 -18.61 3.18 -34.27
C ALA A 146 -18.04 3.92 -33.05
N ARG A 147 -18.89 4.59 -32.25
CA ARG A 147 -18.47 5.32 -31.05
C ARG A 147 -17.85 4.41 -29.99
N HIS A 148 -18.39 3.20 -29.84
CA HIS A 148 -17.98 2.27 -28.80
C HIS A 148 -17.12 1.11 -29.33
N GLY A 149 -16.87 1.02 -30.64
CA GLY A 149 -16.08 -0.05 -31.25
C GLY A 149 -16.68 -1.43 -31.01
N PHE A 150 -17.96 -1.63 -31.32
CA PHE A 150 -18.60 -2.95 -31.25
C PHE A 150 -18.20 -3.82 -32.44
N ALA A 151 -18.11 -5.13 -32.20
CA ALA A 151 -17.81 -6.12 -33.24
C ALA A 151 -19.04 -6.48 -34.09
N GLY A 152 -20.22 -5.99 -33.72
CA GLY A 152 -21.48 -6.23 -34.42
C GLY A 152 -22.67 -5.79 -33.60
N LEU A 153 -23.87 -5.99 -34.14
CA LEU A 153 -25.15 -5.77 -33.45
C LEU A 153 -26.13 -6.90 -33.78
N CYS A 154 -26.76 -7.47 -32.76
CA CYS A 154 -27.81 -8.47 -32.89
C CYS A 154 -29.19 -7.83 -32.69
N LEU A 155 -30.13 -8.07 -33.60
CA LEU A 155 -31.53 -7.67 -33.45
C LEU A 155 -32.34 -8.84 -32.89
N GLN A 156 -33.07 -8.60 -31.81
CA GLN A 156 -33.98 -9.57 -31.21
C GLN A 156 -35.41 -9.04 -31.25
N PRO A 157 -36.16 -9.35 -32.33
CA PRO A 157 -37.57 -8.99 -32.43
C PRO A 157 -38.44 -9.86 -31.52
N TYR A 158 -39.47 -9.26 -30.93
CA TYR A 158 -40.55 -9.96 -30.24
C TYR A 158 -41.88 -9.25 -30.48
N ASN A 159 -43.00 -9.97 -30.24
CA ASN A 159 -44.36 -9.51 -30.56
C ASN A 159 -44.56 -9.09 -32.03
N LEU A 160 -43.92 -9.82 -32.96
CA LEU A 160 -43.93 -9.52 -34.38
C LEU A 160 -45.18 -10.09 -35.07
N SER A 161 -45.74 -9.35 -36.04
CA SER A 161 -46.78 -9.85 -36.95
C SER A 161 -46.18 -10.22 -38.32
N ALA A 162 -46.83 -11.11 -39.08
CA ALA A 162 -46.35 -11.50 -40.41
C ALA A 162 -46.14 -10.30 -41.37
N ALA A 163 -46.86 -9.19 -41.15
CA ALA A 163 -46.72 -7.96 -41.94
C ALA A 163 -45.41 -7.19 -41.67
N ASP A 164 -44.72 -7.45 -40.57
CA ASP A 164 -43.48 -6.75 -40.19
C ASP A 164 -42.20 -7.40 -40.77
N VAL A 165 -42.30 -8.64 -41.25
CA VAL A 165 -41.15 -9.42 -41.75
C VAL A 165 -40.40 -8.71 -42.89
N PRO A 166 -41.07 -8.16 -43.92
CA PRO A 166 -40.36 -7.46 -45.00
C PRO A 166 -39.60 -6.22 -44.51
N GLY A 167 -40.20 -5.42 -43.63
CA GLY A 167 -39.57 -4.25 -43.03
C GLY A 167 -38.38 -4.61 -42.13
N LEU A 168 -38.46 -5.73 -41.41
CA LEU A 168 -37.35 -6.26 -40.61
C LEU A 168 -36.18 -6.76 -41.49
N ALA A 169 -36.48 -7.45 -42.60
CA ALA A 169 -35.46 -7.88 -43.56
C ALA A 169 -34.76 -6.67 -44.21
N ALA A 170 -35.51 -5.63 -44.58
CA ALA A 170 -34.93 -4.39 -45.07
C ALA A 170 -34.03 -3.72 -44.03
N LEU A 171 -34.49 -3.63 -42.77
CA LEU A 171 -33.68 -3.06 -41.68
C LEU A 171 -32.37 -3.84 -41.43
N LEU A 172 -32.42 -5.18 -41.44
CA LEU A 172 -31.22 -6.02 -41.29
C LEU A 172 -30.23 -5.79 -42.42
N SER A 173 -30.72 -5.72 -43.66
CA SER A 173 -29.87 -5.44 -44.84
C SER A 173 -29.27 -4.04 -44.77
N ASP A 174 -30.09 -3.02 -44.43
CA ASP A 174 -29.64 -1.63 -44.30
C ASP A 174 -28.61 -1.49 -43.17
N LEU A 175 -28.79 -2.24 -42.06
CA LEU A 175 -27.85 -2.29 -40.94
C LEU A 175 -26.53 -2.97 -41.31
N SER A 176 -26.56 -4.11 -42.03
CA SER A 176 -25.35 -4.79 -42.52
C SER A 176 -24.50 -3.85 -43.39
N VAL A 177 -25.14 -3.06 -44.26
CA VAL A 177 -24.46 -2.06 -45.10
C VAL A 177 -23.98 -0.85 -44.30
N GLY A 178 -24.76 -0.40 -43.31
CA GLY A 178 -24.46 0.78 -42.50
C GLY A 178 -23.35 0.59 -41.46
N LEU A 179 -23.05 -0.65 -41.09
CA LEU A 179 -21.97 -0.99 -40.17
C LEU A 179 -20.59 -0.84 -40.86
N SER A 180 -19.67 -0.12 -40.22
CA SER A 180 -18.32 0.11 -40.78
C SER A 180 -17.32 -0.99 -40.42
N GLY A 181 -16.40 -1.31 -41.33
CA GLY A 181 -15.24 -2.17 -41.04
C GLY A 181 -15.59 -3.66 -41.07
N ALA A 182 -15.24 -4.39 -40.00
CA ALA A 182 -15.49 -5.84 -39.86
C ALA A 182 -16.69 -6.16 -38.93
N ALA A 183 -17.52 -5.16 -38.62
CA ALA A 183 -18.66 -5.33 -37.72
C ALA A 183 -19.82 -6.04 -38.43
N LEU A 184 -20.45 -7.01 -37.74
CA LEU A 184 -21.48 -7.88 -38.34
C LEU A 184 -22.89 -7.54 -37.84
N SER A 185 -23.88 -7.68 -38.71
CA SER A 185 -25.30 -7.70 -38.33
C SER A 185 -25.73 -9.12 -37.95
N CYS A 186 -26.63 -9.23 -36.97
CA CYS A 186 -27.07 -10.51 -36.45
C CYS A 186 -28.58 -10.52 -36.20
N LEU A 187 -29.25 -11.65 -36.46
CA LEU A 187 -30.63 -11.91 -36.08
C LEU A 187 -30.67 -12.93 -34.94
N VAL A 188 -31.37 -12.62 -33.84
CA VAL A 188 -31.65 -13.58 -32.76
C VAL A 188 -33.05 -14.15 -32.97
N SER A 189 -33.17 -15.48 -33.00
CA SER A 189 -34.45 -16.18 -33.18
C SER A 189 -34.61 -17.30 -32.17
N GLY A 190 -35.82 -17.51 -31.65
CA GLY A 190 -36.21 -18.71 -30.92
C GLY A 190 -36.30 -19.94 -31.83
N ALA A 191 -36.21 -21.14 -31.25
CA ALA A 191 -36.39 -22.40 -31.98
C ALA A 191 -37.82 -22.57 -32.52
N ASP A 192 -38.79 -22.09 -31.76
CA ASP A 192 -40.22 -22.19 -32.09
C ASP A 192 -40.71 -21.01 -32.96
N ASP A 193 -39.85 -20.03 -33.23
CA ASP A 193 -40.15 -18.89 -34.11
C ASP A 193 -39.95 -19.27 -35.59
N ASP A 194 -40.75 -18.70 -36.49
CA ASP A 194 -40.57 -18.90 -37.94
C ASP A 194 -39.53 -17.94 -38.57
N LEU A 195 -38.92 -17.04 -37.77
CA LEU A 195 -38.00 -16.01 -38.27
C LEU A 195 -36.74 -16.57 -38.92
N TRP A 196 -36.15 -17.60 -38.32
CA TRP A 196 -34.95 -18.26 -38.86
C TRP A 196 -35.26 -19.15 -40.09
N ARG A 197 -36.54 -19.39 -40.36
CA ARG A 197 -37.01 -20.14 -41.54
C ARG A 197 -37.32 -19.25 -42.73
N ASP A 198 -37.42 -17.93 -42.53
CA ASP A 198 -37.70 -16.99 -43.60
C ASP A 198 -36.43 -16.69 -44.42
N PRO A 199 -36.40 -17.03 -45.73
CA PRO A 199 -35.22 -16.85 -46.56
C PRO A 199 -34.78 -15.39 -46.71
N ALA A 200 -35.71 -14.43 -46.64
CA ALA A 200 -35.38 -13.00 -46.76
C ALA A 200 -34.67 -12.49 -45.51
N LEU A 201 -35.09 -12.92 -44.32
CA LEU A 201 -34.43 -12.57 -43.06
C LEU A 201 -33.04 -13.22 -42.95
N VAL A 202 -32.92 -14.49 -43.29
CA VAL A 202 -31.66 -15.24 -43.29
C VAL A 202 -30.65 -14.66 -44.29
N ALA A 203 -31.12 -14.25 -45.47
CA ALA A 203 -30.26 -13.61 -46.47
C ALA A 203 -29.78 -12.22 -45.99
N ALA A 204 -30.64 -11.45 -45.32
CA ALA A 204 -30.35 -10.09 -44.87
C ALA A 204 -29.39 -9.99 -43.67
N ALA A 205 -29.27 -11.04 -42.85
CA ALA A 205 -28.36 -11.05 -41.69
C ALA A 205 -26.98 -11.65 -42.03
N ASP A 206 -25.91 -11.09 -41.46
CA ASP A 206 -24.55 -11.67 -41.57
C ASP A 206 -24.41 -12.93 -40.72
N ARG A 207 -25.09 -12.98 -39.57
CA ARG A 207 -25.16 -14.13 -38.65
C ARG A 207 -26.57 -14.34 -38.12
N VAL A 208 -26.91 -15.58 -37.80
CA VAL A 208 -28.16 -15.91 -37.10
C VAL A 208 -27.84 -16.63 -35.81
N VAL A 209 -28.27 -16.07 -34.69
CA VAL A 209 -28.20 -16.71 -33.36
C VAL A 209 -29.51 -17.44 -33.12
N LEU A 210 -29.48 -18.76 -33.23
CA LEU A 210 -30.62 -19.63 -32.98
C LEU A 210 -30.61 -20.09 -31.52
N ARG A 211 -31.63 -19.70 -30.75
CA ARG A 211 -31.85 -20.19 -29.38
C ARG A 211 -32.40 -21.60 -29.45
N ALA A 212 -31.52 -22.59 -29.33
CA ALA A 212 -31.83 -24.00 -29.55
C ALA A 212 -32.39 -24.69 -28.29
N PHE A 213 -33.39 -24.04 -27.70
CA PHE A 213 -34.18 -24.50 -26.57
C PHE A 213 -35.60 -23.91 -26.69
N ARG A 214 -36.57 -24.57 -26.08
CA ARG A 214 -37.97 -24.16 -26.11
C ARG A 214 -38.20 -22.95 -25.20
N ASP A 215 -38.94 -21.98 -25.70
CA ASP A 215 -39.51 -20.92 -24.87
C ASP A 215 -40.78 -21.46 -24.20
N LEU A 216 -40.92 -21.25 -22.88
CA LEU A 216 -42.08 -21.72 -22.12
C LEU A 216 -43.13 -20.63 -21.95
N ASP A 217 -44.41 -20.99 -22.04
CA ASP A 217 -45.53 -20.13 -21.66
C ASP A 217 -46.05 -20.46 -20.25
N THR A 218 -46.75 -19.48 -19.67
CA THR A 218 -47.42 -19.51 -18.37
C THR A 218 -48.37 -20.69 -18.14
N SER A 219 -48.85 -21.36 -19.19
CA SER A 219 -49.74 -22.53 -19.11
C SER A 219 -49.06 -23.88 -19.34
N ASP A 220 -47.75 -23.91 -19.57
CA ASP A 220 -47.06 -25.13 -19.94
C ASP A 220 -46.95 -26.12 -18.78
N LEU A 221 -47.24 -27.39 -19.07
CA LEU A 221 -46.97 -28.49 -18.13
C LEU A 221 -45.45 -28.72 -18.00
N PRO A 222 -44.98 -29.31 -16.89
CA PRO A 222 -43.55 -29.61 -16.70
C PRO A 222 -42.97 -30.43 -17.85
N GLN A 223 -42.11 -29.82 -18.67
CA GLN A 223 -41.57 -30.40 -19.90
C GLN A 223 -40.07 -30.13 -20.09
N PRO A 224 -39.35 -31.03 -20.80
CA PRO A 224 -37.93 -30.84 -21.14
C PRO A 224 -37.72 -29.63 -22.07
N LEU A 225 -36.59 -28.94 -21.89
CA LEU A 225 -36.29 -27.66 -22.54
C LEU A 225 -35.66 -27.83 -23.92
N ALA A 226 -34.85 -28.87 -24.13
CA ALA A 226 -34.25 -29.18 -25.43
C ALA A 226 -34.01 -30.70 -25.54
N PRO A 227 -35.05 -31.50 -25.78
CA PRO A 227 -34.91 -32.95 -25.96
C PRO A 227 -33.89 -33.28 -27.06
N GLN A 228 -33.01 -34.24 -26.83
CA GLN A 228 -31.88 -34.52 -27.72
C GLN A 228 -32.30 -34.78 -29.18
N ALA A 229 -33.32 -35.60 -29.42
CA ALA A 229 -33.78 -35.90 -30.77
C ALA A 229 -34.42 -34.69 -31.46
N TRP A 230 -35.14 -33.86 -30.71
CA TRP A 230 -35.68 -32.59 -31.21
C TRP A 230 -34.56 -31.59 -31.53
N PHE A 231 -33.54 -31.51 -30.67
CA PHE A 231 -32.38 -30.66 -30.88
C PHE A 231 -31.63 -31.06 -32.15
N ALA A 232 -31.35 -32.36 -32.36
CA ALA A 232 -30.70 -32.85 -33.58
C ALA A 232 -31.49 -32.46 -34.85
N ALA A 233 -32.80 -32.72 -34.87
CA ALA A 233 -33.65 -32.36 -36.00
C ALA A 233 -33.72 -30.83 -36.23
N LEU A 234 -33.68 -30.03 -35.16
CA LEU A 234 -33.64 -28.57 -35.24
C LEU A 234 -32.33 -28.10 -35.88
N ILE A 235 -31.19 -28.66 -35.47
CA ILE A 235 -29.89 -28.28 -36.02
C ILE A 235 -29.77 -28.68 -37.49
N ASP A 236 -30.19 -29.89 -37.88
CA ASP A 236 -30.23 -30.31 -39.28
C ASP A 236 -31.02 -29.32 -40.14
N ALA A 237 -32.24 -28.98 -39.71
CA ALA A 237 -33.10 -28.02 -40.41
C ALA A 237 -32.51 -26.60 -40.44
N ALA A 238 -31.85 -26.18 -39.37
CA ALA A 238 -31.21 -24.87 -39.27
C ALA A 238 -29.99 -24.76 -40.18
N VAL A 239 -29.16 -25.80 -40.27
CA VAL A 239 -28.01 -25.84 -41.18
C VAL A 239 -28.48 -25.81 -42.63
N ASP A 240 -29.53 -26.56 -42.97
CA ASP A 240 -30.09 -26.57 -44.32
C ASP A 240 -30.67 -25.21 -44.74
N THR A 241 -31.21 -24.45 -43.78
CA THR A 241 -31.89 -23.16 -44.05
C THR A 241 -30.96 -21.96 -43.98
N ILE A 242 -30.06 -21.92 -42.99
CA ILE A 242 -29.22 -20.75 -42.66
C ILE A 242 -27.82 -20.86 -43.25
N SER A 243 -27.35 -22.08 -43.52
CA SER A 243 -25.94 -22.45 -43.72
C SER A 243 -25.11 -22.42 -42.44
N ALA A 244 -24.21 -23.40 -42.30
CA ALA A 244 -23.40 -23.59 -41.10
C ALA A 244 -22.49 -22.39 -40.79
N ASP A 245 -21.94 -21.73 -41.82
CA ASP A 245 -21.03 -20.57 -41.69
C ASP A 245 -21.70 -19.28 -41.18
N LYS A 246 -23.04 -19.22 -41.23
CA LYS A 246 -23.85 -18.12 -40.66
C LYS A 246 -24.47 -18.46 -39.30
N LEU A 247 -24.60 -19.74 -38.97
CA LEU A 247 -25.34 -20.22 -37.80
C LEU A 247 -24.51 -20.16 -36.51
N ILE A 248 -25.02 -19.44 -35.51
CA ILE A 248 -24.55 -19.48 -34.12
C ILE A 248 -25.63 -20.18 -33.30
N VAL A 249 -25.29 -21.28 -32.65
CA VAL A 249 -26.26 -22.06 -31.85
C VAL A 249 -26.16 -21.66 -30.39
N ALA A 250 -27.24 -21.12 -29.82
CA ALA A 250 -27.29 -20.79 -28.40
C ALA A 250 -27.85 -21.95 -27.57
N LEU A 251 -27.01 -22.47 -26.67
CA LEU A 251 -27.33 -23.51 -25.70
C LEU A 251 -27.86 -22.87 -24.41
N GLY A 252 -28.84 -23.52 -23.77
CA GLY A 252 -29.34 -23.09 -22.47
C GLY A 252 -28.42 -23.54 -21.34
N GLY A 253 -28.20 -22.66 -20.36
CA GLY A 253 -27.50 -22.95 -19.10
C GLY A 253 -28.38 -22.68 -17.88
N PHE A 254 -29.67 -23.00 -17.94
CA PHE A 254 -30.65 -22.66 -16.92
C PHE A 254 -31.71 -23.77 -16.79
N GLY A 255 -32.54 -23.66 -15.75
CA GLY A 255 -33.72 -24.50 -15.58
C GLY A 255 -34.99 -23.69 -15.36
N TYR A 256 -36.11 -24.42 -15.34
CA TYR A 256 -37.41 -23.93 -14.92
C TYR A 256 -38.00 -24.82 -13.85
N ASP A 257 -38.56 -24.20 -12.82
CA ASP A 257 -39.19 -24.83 -11.68
C ASP A 257 -40.71 -24.67 -11.71
N TRP A 258 -41.42 -25.80 -11.74
CA TRP A 258 -42.85 -25.86 -11.55
C TRP A 258 -43.16 -26.18 -10.08
N VAL A 259 -43.48 -25.12 -9.34
CA VAL A 259 -43.80 -25.20 -7.91
C VAL A 259 -45.28 -25.50 -7.71
N SER A 260 -45.61 -26.50 -6.90
CA SER A 260 -47.00 -26.82 -6.57
C SER A 260 -47.73 -25.61 -5.96
N GLY A 261 -48.87 -25.24 -6.53
CA GLY A 261 -49.65 -24.07 -6.10
C GLY A 261 -49.26 -22.78 -6.81
N ASN A 262 -48.22 -22.78 -7.65
CA ASN A 262 -47.94 -21.71 -8.60
C ASN A 262 -48.41 -22.14 -10.00
N ALA A 263 -49.05 -21.22 -10.73
CA ALA A 263 -49.53 -21.49 -12.08
C ALA A 263 -48.41 -21.36 -13.12
N THR A 264 -47.43 -20.49 -12.88
CA THR A 264 -46.37 -20.16 -13.84
C THR A 264 -45.04 -20.82 -13.46
N PRO A 265 -44.32 -21.44 -14.41
CA PRO A 265 -42.96 -21.90 -14.16
C PRO A 265 -42.05 -20.71 -13.82
N VAL A 266 -41.08 -20.93 -12.93
CA VAL A 266 -40.14 -19.91 -12.47
C VAL A 266 -38.73 -20.27 -12.95
N PRO A 267 -37.96 -19.35 -13.57
CA PRO A 267 -36.56 -19.60 -13.89
C PRO A 267 -35.76 -19.95 -12.63
N ILE A 268 -34.84 -20.90 -12.74
CA ILE A 268 -33.98 -21.31 -11.63
C ILE A 268 -32.55 -21.54 -12.13
N THR A 269 -31.57 -21.11 -11.34
CA THR A 269 -30.15 -21.36 -11.61
C THR A 269 -29.76 -22.80 -11.25
N TYR A 270 -28.66 -23.28 -11.80
CA TYR A 270 -28.12 -24.59 -11.46
C TYR A 270 -27.77 -24.71 -9.98
N ALA A 271 -27.18 -23.67 -9.38
CA ALA A 271 -26.83 -23.64 -7.96
C ALA A 271 -28.07 -23.75 -7.05
N GLU A 272 -29.14 -23.01 -7.34
CA GLU A 272 -30.40 -23.07 -6.59
C GLU A 272 -31.08 -24.45 -6.74
N ALA A 273 -31.10 -25.00 -7.96
CA ALA A 273 -31.68 -26.30 -8.23
C ALA A 273 -30.95 -27.43 -7.48
N MET A 274 -29.62 -27.39 -7.45
CA MET A 274 -28.79 -28.33 -6.68
C MET A 274 -29.02 -28.18 -5.16
N HIS A 275 -29.12 -26.94 -4.66
CA HIS A 275 -29.41 -26.68 -3.26
C HIS A 275 -30.78 -27.24 -2.83
N LEU A 276 -31.82 -27.06 -3.65
CA LEU A 276 -33.14 -27.66 -3.43
C LEU A 276 -33.07 -29.20 -3.47
N ALA A 277 -32.36 -29.76 -4.45
CA ALA A 277 -32.23 -31.21 -4.64
C ALA A 277 -31.47 -31.90 -3.49
N ALA A 278 -30.58 -31.18 -2.83
CA ALA A 278 -29.83 -31.72 -1.70
C ALA A 278 -30.63 -31.81 -0.39
N ARG A 279 -31.87 -31.27 -0.36
CA ARG A 279 -32.78 -31.46 0.77
C ARG A 279 -33.26 -32.92 0.84
N PRO A 280 -33.67 -33.42 2.03
CA PRO A 280 -34.13 -34.79 2.18
C PRO A 280 -35.28 -35.14 1.22
N GLY A 281 -35.11 -36.21 0.43
CA GLY A 281 -36.10 -36.65 -0.55
C GLY A 281 -35.97 -36.01 -1.94
N GLY A 282 -34.99 -35.12 -2.14
CA GLY A 282 -34.65 -34.62 -3.47
C GLY A 282 -34.07 -35.72 -4.37
N ARG A 283 -34.42 -35.69 -5.65
CA ARG A 283 -34.00 -36.65 -6.68
C ARG A 283 -33.54 -35.92 -7.92
N ILE A 284 -32.39 -36.31 -8.45
CA ILE A 284 -31.82 -35.79 -9.68
C ILE A 284 -31.67 -36.98 -10.62
N ASP A 285 -32.33 -36.92 -11.78
CA ASP A 285 -32.30 -37.97 -12.79
C ASP A 285 -31.97 -37.34 -14.17
N LEU A 286 -31.36 -38.11 -15.07
CA LEU A 286 -31.31 -37.78 -16.49
C LEU A 286 -32.39 -38.61 -17.19
N ALA A 287 -33.40 -37.97 -17.76
CA ALA A 287 -34.50 -38.70 -18.41
C ALA A 287 -33.99 -39.37 -19.70
N PRO A 288 -33.94 -40.71 -19.80
CA PRO A 288 -33.21 -41.41 -20.86
C PRO A 288 -33.79 -41.18 -22.26
N GLU A 289 -35.08 -40.86 -22.37
CA GLU A 289 -35.76 -40.57 -23.63
C GLU A 289 -35.50 -39.18 -24.20
N VAL A 290 -35.08 -38.20 -23.38
CA VAL A 290 -34.88 -36.81 -23.80
C VAL A 290 -33.49 -36.25 -23.49
N LEU A 291 -32.75 -36.90 -22.59
CA LEU A 291 -31.39 -36.54 -22.16
C LEU A 291 -31.27 -35.09 -21.63
N ASN A 292 -32.30 -34.61 -20.93
CA ASN A 292 -32.26 -33.39 -20.14
C ASN A 292 -32.38 -33.73 -18.66
N THR A 293 -31.79 -32.90 -17.80
CA THR A 293 -31.80 -33.11 -16.35
C THR A 293 -33.18 -32.79 -15.77
N LYS A 294 -33.67 -33.70 -14.92
CA LYS A 294 -34.93 -33.58 -14.21
C LYS A 294 -34.70 -33.68 -12.71
N ILE A 295 -35.24 -32.73 -11.96
CA ILE A 295 -35.11 -32.68 -10.51
C ILE A 295 -36.50 -32.64 -9.88
N ALA A 296 -36.69 -33.42 -8.83
CA ALA A 296 -37.86 -33.36 -7.97
C ALA A 296 -37.41 -33.12 -6.53
N ALA A 297 -37.96 -32.09 -5.89
CA ALA A 297 -37.61 -31.72 -4.52
C ALA A 297 -38.84 -31.20 -3.75
N VAL A 298 -38.73 -31.13 -2.42
CA VAL A 298 -39.75 -30.54 -1.55
C VAL A 298 -39.10 -29.47 -0.69
N ASP A 299 -39.64 -28.26 -0.69
CA ASP A 299 -39.11 -27.17 0.12
C ASP A 299 -39.56 -27.24 1.59
N ALA A 300 -39.08 -26.29 2.40
CA ALA A 300 -39.44 -26.20 3.81
C ALA A 300 -40.95 -25.93 4.03
N ALA A 301 -41.62 -25.30 3.07
CA ALA A 301 -43.06 -25.03 3.09
C ALA A 301 -43.90 -26.20 2.55
N ARG A 302 -43.28 -27.38 2.33
CA ARG A 302 -43.93 -28.60 1.82
C ARG A 302 -44.50 -28.46 0.41
N ARG A 303 -44.00 -27.49 -0.37
CA ARG A 303 -44.32 -27.35 -1.80
C ARG A 303 -43.45 -28.32 -2.60
N LEU A 304 -44.06 -28.95 -3.60
CA LEU A 304 -43.37 -29.84 -4.54
C LEU A 304 -42.77 -29.01 -5.68
N HIS A 305 -41.49 -29.23 -5.94
CA HIS A 305 -40.73 -28.62 -7.03
C HIS A 305 -40.49 -29.69 -8.11
N ARG A 306 -40.77 -29.34 -9.35
CA ARG A 306 -40.48 -30.18 -10.53
C ARG A 306 -39.68 -29.32 -11.49
N ILE A 307 -38.40 -29.62 -11.62
CA ILE A 307 -37.47 -28.79 -12.38
C ILE A 307 -36.99 -29.56 -13.60
N TRP A 308 -36.99 -28.89 -14.76
CA TRP A 308 -36.28 -29.33 -15.95
C TRP A 308 -35.17 -28.33 -16.25
N MET A 309 -33.98 -28.83 -16.59
CA MET A 309 -32.78 -28.01 -16.69
C MET A 309 -31.85 -28.47 -17.81
N LEU A 310 -31.17 -27.50 -18.40
CA LEU A 310 -30.04 -27.69 -19.29
C LEU A 310 -28.75 -27.37 -18.52
N ASP A 311 -27.88 -28.37 -18.41
CA ASP A 311 -26.65 -28.36 -17.64
C ASP A 311 -25.48 -28.90 -18.49
N ALA A 312 -24.31 -29.10 -17.88
CA ALA A 312 -23.13 -29.57 -18.61
C ALA A 312 -23.33 -30.98 -19.21
N VAL A 313 -24.18 -31.83 -18.62
CA VAL A 313 -24.49 -33.15 -19.17
C VAL A 313 -25.34 -33.02 -20.43
N SER A 314 -26.39 -32.21 -20.36
CA SER A 314 -27.26 -31.92 -21.51
C SER A 314 -26.46 -31.25 -22.64
N ALA A 315 -25.60 -30.30 -22.31
CA ALA A 315 -24.74 -29.62 -23.28
C ALA A 315 -23.66 -30.52 -23.89
N HIS A 316 -23.08 -31.47 -23.14
CA HIS A 316 -22.17 -32.48 -23.73
C HIS A 316 -22.85 -33.24 -24.87
N ASN A 317 -24.10 -33.65 -24.68
CA ASN A 317 -24.88 -34.35 -25.70
C ASN A 317 -25.25 -33.43 -26.87
N GLN A 318 -25.63 -32.19 -26.61
CA GLN A 318 -25.93 -31.20 -27.66
C GLN A 318 -24.67 -30.87 -28.48
N LEU A 319 -23.52 -30.73 -27.85
CA LEU A 319 -22.24 -30.48 -28.52
C LEU A 319 -21.78 -31.69 -29.36
N ALA A 320 -22.21 -32.90 -29.05
CA ALA A 320 -21.95 -34.07 -29.89
C ALA A 320 -22.74 -34.02 -31.22
N VAL A 321 -23.93 -33.44 -31.21
CA VAL A 321 -24.69 -33.11 -32.44
C VAL A 321 -23.98 -31.99 -33.19
N LEU A 322 -23.66 -30.89 -32.51
CA LEU A 322 -23.00 -29.76 -33.16
C LEU A 322 -21.63 -30.11 -33.73
N ALA A 323 -20.89 -31.08 -33.16
CA ALA A 323 -19.62 -31.54 -33.71
C ALA A 323 -19.75 -32.19 -35.11
N GLN A 324 -20.95 -32.58 -35.54
CA GLN A 324 -21.23 -33.10 -36.88
C GLN A 324 -21.41 -31.97 -37.91
N HIS A 325 -21.50 -30.72 -37.46
CA HIS A 325 -21.74 -29.54 -38.29
C HIS A 325 -20.69 -28.46 -38.00
N GLU A 326 -20.08 -27.87 -39.03
CA GLU A 326 -19.09 -26.79 -38.85
C GLU A 326 -19.77 -25.43 -38.65
N VAL A 327 -20.56 -25.28 -37.59
CA VAL A 327 -21.30 -24.05 -37.29
C VAL A 327 -20.38 -22.86 -36.94
N ALA A 328 -20.81 -21.65 -37.25
CA ALA A 328 -20.04 -20.41 -37.06
C ALA A 328 -19.67 -20.12 -35.59
N GLY A 329 -20.47 -20.60 -34.65
CA GLY A 329 -20.24 -20.39 -33.22
C GLY A 329 -21.24 -21.10 -32.31
N VAL A 330 -20.91 -21.13 -31.02
CA VAL A 330 -21.78 -21.61 -29.95
C VAL A 330 -21.95 -20.49 -28.93
N ALA A 331 -23.19 -20.21 -28.53
CA ALA A 331 -23.51 -19.23 -27.51
C ALA A 331 -24.01 -19.91 -26.23
N LEU A 332 -23.70 -19.36 -25.05
CA LEU A 332 -24.37 -19.71 -23.80
C LEU A 332 -25.45 -18.66 -23.50
N TRP A 333 -26.69 -19.13 -23.29
CA TRP A 333 -27.84 -18.33 -22.89
C TRP A 333 -28.31 -18.80 -21.50
N SER A 334 -28.22 -18.04 -20.43
CA SER A 334 -27.44 -16.80 -20.21
C SER A 334 -26.36 -17.05 -19.17
N VAL A 335 -25.30 -16.25 -19.17
CA VAL A 335 -24.23 -16.36 -18.15
C VAL A 335 -24.73 -15.91 -16.79
N GLY A 336 -24.29 -16.60 -15.73
CA GLY A 336 -24.51 -16.25 -14.32
C GLY A 336 -25.26 -17.31 -13.51
N GLY A 337 -25.82 -18.33 -14.15
CA GLY A 337 -26.68 -19.32 -13.48
C GLY A 337 -26.44 -20.77 -13.92
N GLU A 338 -25.39 -20.99 -14.69
CA GLU A 338 -25.12 -22.25 -15.38
C GLU A 338 -24.39 -23.30 -14.53
N ASP A 339 -24.38 -24.56 -14.98
CA ASP A 339 -23.46 -25.58 -14.45
C ASP A 339 -22.01 -25.16 -14.74
N PRO A 340 -21.13 -24.98 -13.75
CA PRO A 340 -19.75 -24.57 -13.97
C PRO A 340 -18.96 -25.51 -14.90
N GLY A 341 -19.40 -26.75 -15.06
CA GLY A 341 -18.85 -27.70 -16.03
C GLY A 341 -19.04 -27.29 -17.50
N LEU A 342 -19.91 -26.32 -17.81
CA LEU A 342 -20.14 -25.83 -19.17
C LEU A 342 -18.92 -25.10 -19.77
N TRP A 343 -18.22 -24.28 -18.99
CA TRP A 343 -17.08 -23.51 -19.52
C TRP A 343 -15.91 -24.37 -19.98
N PRO A 344 -15.46 -25.37 -19.20
CA PRO A 344 -14.47 -26.34 -19.66
C PRO A 344 -14.93 -27.16 -20.88
N LEU A 345 -16.24 -27.41 -21.05
CA LEU A 345 -16.77 -28.11 -22.22
C LEU A 345 -16.73 -27.27 -23.50
N LEU A 346 -16.89 -25.95 -23.37
CA LEU A 346 -16.96 -25.03 -24.49
C LEU A 346 -15.58 -24.65 -25.01
N ASP A 347 -14.58 -24.45 -24.15
CA ASP A 347 -13.27 -23.94 -24.57
C ASP A 347 -12.27 -25.03 -25.01
N ARG A 348 -12.56 -25.69 -26.14
CA ARG A 348 -11.92 -26.92 -26.64
C ARG A 348 -10.49 -26.74 -27.22
N LYS A 349 -9.70 -25.83 -26.67
CA LYS A 349 -8.28 -25.58 -27.03
C LYS A 349 -7.31 -26.67 -26.55
N GLY A 350 -7.82 -27.68 -25.83
CA GLY A 350 -7.12 -28.90 -25.44
C GLY A 350 -8.13 -30.05 -25.26
N ALA A 351 -7.64 -31.27 -25.03
CA ALA A 351 -8.51 -32.40 -24.72
C ALA A 351 -9.22 -32.19 -23.38
N ILE A 352 -10.54 -32.46 -23.34
CA ILE A 352 -11.31 -32.48 -22.09
C ILE A 352 -10.71 -33.58 -21.20
N ALA A 353 -10.18 -33.21 -20.03
CA ALA A 353 -9.63 -34.18 -19.11
C ALA A 353 -10.70 -35.20 -18.68
N ALA A 354 -10.32 -36.48 -18.57
CA ALA A 354 -11.22 -37.49 -18.01
C ALA A 354 -11.62 -37.08 -16.58
N GLY A 355 -12.93 -37.04 -16.28
CA GLY A 355 -13.42 -36.64 -14.96
C GLY A 355 -13.93 -35.20 -14.84
N THR A 356 -13.85 -34.38 -15.90
CA THR A 356 -14.26 -32.95 -15.86
C THR A 356 -15.74 -32.75 -15.54
N LEU A 357 -16.63 -33.66 -15.97
CA LEU A 357 -18.06 -33.54 -15.69
C LEU A 357 -18.47 -34.25 -14.40
N GLU A 358 -17.66 -35.18 -13.93
CA GLU A 358 -17.92 -36.02 -12.77
C GLU A 358 -17.70 -35.27 -11.45
N GLN A 359 -16.85 -34.22 -11.45
CA GLN A 359 -16.68 -33.29 -10.33
C GLN A 359 -17.44 -32.00 -10.60
N VAL A 360 -18.28 -31.58 -9.65
CA VAL A 360 -19.05 -30.34 -9.77
C VAL A 360 -18.75 -29.45 -8.57
N SER A 361 -18.28 -28.22 -8.80
CA SER A 361 -17.95 -27.28 -7.73
C SER A 361 -18.80 -26.03 -7.86
N LEU A 362 -19.63 -25.77 -6.85
CA LEU A 362 -20.39 -24.53 -6.69
C LEU A 362 -19.71 -23.58 -5.68
N ALA A 363 -18.39 -23.69 -5.56
CA ALA A 363 -17.63 -22.93 -4.56
C ALA A 363 -17.66 -21.42 -4.80
N GLU A 364 -17.91 -20.98 -6.04
CA GLU A 364 -18.01 -19.56 -6.39
C GLU A 364 -19.44 -19.01 -6.33
N ASP A 365 -20.43 -19.90 -6.22
CA ASP A 365 -21.85 -19.56 -6.16
C ASP A 365 -22.28 -19.21 -4.74
N VAL A 366 -23.12 -18.18 -4.63
CA VAL A 366 -23.69 -17.70 -3.39
C VAL A 366 -25.20 -17.66 -3.51
N ILE A 367 -25.90 -18.34 -2.60
CA ILE A 367 -27.36 -18.29 -2.51
C ILE A 367 -27.78 -17.69 -1.18
N TYR A 368 -28.96 -17.07 -1.18
CA TYR A 368 -29.54 -16.44 -0.01
C TYR A 368 -30.78 -17.18 0.48
N GLU A 369 -30.86 -17.37 1.79
CA GLU A 369 -32.08 -17.83 2.46
C GLU A 369 -32.57 -16.76 3.44
N GLY A 370 -33.89 -16.57 3.54
CA GLY A 370 -34.49 -15.57 4.42
C GLY A 370 -34.49 -14.15 3.83
N ILE A 371 -34.89 -13.19 4.66
CA ILE A 371 -35.03 -11.77 4.29
C ILE A 371 -34.47 -10.87 5.40
N GLY A 372 -33.93 -9.73 5.01
CA GLY A 372 -33.43 -8.71 5.93
C GLY A 372 -32.01 -8.24 5.59
N PRO A 373 -31.56 -7.17 6.25
CA PRO A 373 -30.29 -6.50 5.97
C PRO A 373 -29.11 -7.11 6.73
N LEU A 374 -29.36 -8.02 7.67
CA LEU A 374 -28.31 -8.69 8.45
C LEU A 374 -28.04 -10.06 7.84
N TYR A 375 -26.77 -10.44 7.79
CA TYR A 375 -26.38 -11.72 7.21
C TYR A 375 -25.27 -12.45 7.97
N ARG A 376 -25.34 -13.78 7.90
CA ARG A 376 -24.33 -14.72 8.41
C ARG A 376 -24.16 -15.91 7.47
N LEU A 377 -23.04 -16.61 7.60
CA LEU A 377 -22.78 -17.82 6.84
C LEU A 377 -23.61 -18.98 7.41
N ALA A 378 -24.62 -19.45 6.68
CA ALA A 378 -25.42 -20.60 7.10
C ALA A 378 -24.68 -21.91 6.83
N SER A 379 -24.11 -22.06 5.63
CA SER A 379 -23.25 -23.19 5.29
C SER A 379 -22.24 -22.82 4.20
N GLY A 380 -21.04 -23.42 4.29
CA GLY A 380 -20.04 -23.31 3.22
C GLY A 380 -20.34 -24.23 2.03
N ALA A 381 -19.77 -23.91 0.88
CA ALA A 381 -19.89 -24.73 -0.31
C ALA A 381 -19.31 -26.15 -0.11
N VAL A 382 -19.93 -27.13 -0.78
CA VAL A 382 -19.51 -28.52 -0.79
C VAL A 382 -19.34 -28.98 -2.23
N ALA A 383 -18.17 -29.50 -2.57
CA ALA A 383 -17.94 -30.10 -3.89
C ALA A 383 -18.83 -31.34 -4.07
N GLY A 384 -19.49 -31.40 -5.22
CA GLY A 384 -20.32 -32.51 -5.66
C GLY A 384 -19.55 -33.51 -6.50
N LYS A 385 -20.11 -34.73 -6.57
CA LYS A 385 -19.61 -35.82 -7.41
C LYS A 385 -20.78 -36.55 -8.05
N ARG A 386 -20.74 -36.70 -9.37
CA ARG A 386 -21.68 -37.51 -10.15
C ARG A 386 -20.97 -38.59 -10.95
N ASP A 387 -21.59 -39.75 -11.02
CA ASP A 387 -21.19 -40.82 -11.92
C ASP A 387 -22.05 -40.72 -13.19
N LEU A 388 -21.42 -40.83 -14.34
CA LEU A 388 -22.07 -40.67 -15.65
C LEU A 388 -22.08 -42.01 -16.38
N LEU A 389 -23.24 -42.39 -16.91
CA LEU A 389 -23.38 -43.52 -17.82
C LEU A 389 -23.27 -43.01 -19.25
N ARG A 390 -22.32 -43.54 -20.00
CA ARG A 390 -22.09 -43.19 -21.41
C ARG A 390 -22.46 -44.37 -22.29
N ASP A 391 -23.13 -44.08 -23.39
CA ASP A 391 -23.34 -45.02 -24.46
C ASP A 391 -22.01 -45.26 -25.20
N PRO A 392 -21.53 -46.51 -25.31
CA PRO A 392 -20.20 -46.80 -25.86
C PRO A 392 -20.08 -46.50 -27.35
N ASP A 393 -21.19 -46.51 -28.09
CA ASP A 393 -21.19 -46.34 -29.55
C ASP A 393 -21.32 -44.87 -29.95
N SER A 394 -22.26 -44.13 -29.33
CA SER A 394 -22.52 -42.72 -29.63
C SER A 394 -21.71 -41.75 -28.78
N GLY A 395 -21.16 -42.20 -27.64
CA GLY A 395 -20.47 -41.34 -26.68
C GLY A 395 -21.38 -40.38 -25.90
N LEU A 396 -22.71 -40.47 -26.12
CA LEU A 396 -23.72 -39.69 -25.41
C LEU A 396 -23.83 -40.13 -23.95
N ILE A 397 -24.07 -39.18 -23.07
CA ILE A 397 -24.39 -39.45 -21.67
C ILE A 397 -25.87 -39.80 -21.59
N THR A 398 -26.17 -41.02 -21.16
CA THR A 398 -27.53 -41.59 -21.08
C THR A 398 -28.03 -41.73 -19.64
N GLY A 399 -27.16 -41.53 -18.65
CA GLY A 399 -27.53 -41.50 -17.24
C GLY A 399 -26.58 -40.65 -16.41
N GLN A 400 -27.10 -40.11 -15.31
CA GLN A 400 -26.31 -39.44 -14.28
C GLN A 400 -26.80 -39.84 -12.90
N ASN A 401 -25.88 -40.04 -11.96
CA ASN A 401 -26.21 -40.31 -10.57
C ASN A 401 -25.27 -39.54 -9.64
N TYR A 402 -25.82 -38.66 -8.81
CA TYR A 402 -25.02 -37.90 -7.84
C TYR A 402 -24.74 -38.76 -6.61
N THR A 403 -23.47 -39.15 -6.43
CA THR A 403 -23.00 -39.75 -5.16
C THR A 403 -22.88 -38.70 -4.07
N ARG A 404 -22.70 -37.43 -4.46
CA ARG A 404 -22.75 -36.26 -3.60
C ARG A 404 -23.28 -35.07 -4.39
N ILE A 405 -24.39 -34.49 -3.96
CA ILE A 405 -24.95 -33.30 -4.61
C ILE A 405 -24.08 -32.09 -4.23
N PRO A 406 -23.63 -31.28 -5.21
CA PRO A 406 -22.86 -30.06 -4.92
C PRO A 406 -23.73 -29.04 -4.17
N GLN A 407 -23.12 -28.27 -3.29
CA GLN A 407 -23.78 -27.20 -2.54
C GLN A 407 -23.02 -25.88 -2.71
N PRO A 408 -23.72 -24.75 -2.96
CA PRO A 408 -23.12 -23.42 -2.97
C PRO A 408 -22.86 -22.90 -1.55
N HIS A 409 -22.25 -21.72 -1.44
CA HIS A 409 -22.26 -20.97 -0.18
C HIS A 409 -23.68 -20.47 0.12
N VAL A 410 -24.19 -20.75 1.32
CA VAL A 410 -25.53 -20.33 1.75
C VAL A 410 -25.39 -19.22 2.77
N ILE A 411 -25.95 -18.06 2.44
CA ILE A 411 -25.99 -16.89 3.30
C ILE A 411 -27.40 -16.72 3.85
N GLU A 412 -27.54 -16.76 5.16
CA GLU A 412 -28.82 -16.47 5.82
C GLU A 412 -28.96 -14.96 5.97
N ARG A 413 -30.06 -14.42 5.44
CA ARG A 413 -30.55 -13.06 5.67
C ARG A 413 -31.66 -13.05 6.71
N PHE A 414 -31.54 -12.14 7.67
CA PHE A 414 -32.47 -12.06 8.78
C PHE A 414 -32.59 -10.63 9.33
N GLY A 415 -33.49 -10.46 10.30
CA GLY A 415 -33.81 -9.18 10.92
C GLY A 415 -34.47 -8.18 9.98
N PRO A 416 -35.52 -8.56 9.23
CA PRO A 416 -36.21 -7.61 8.36
C PRO A 416 -36.82 -6.48 9.22
N PRO A 417 -36.57 -5.21 8.89
CA PRO A 417 -37.18 -4.09 9.60
C PRO A 417 -38.70 -4.10 9.46
N GLY A 418 -39.41 -3.62 10.50
CA GLY A 418 -40.84 -3.36 10.44
C GLY A 418 -41.21 -2.39 9.31
N ALA A 419 -42.45 -2.44 8.83
CA ALA A 419 -42.88 -1.61 7.69
C ALA A 419 -42.72 -0.10 7.92
N ASP A 420 -42.75 0.33 9.19
CA ASP A 420 -42.57 1.72 9.63
C ASP A 420 -41.19 1.99 10.24
N GLU A 421 -40.21 1.09 10.12
CA GLU A 421 -38.92 1.21 10.81
C GLU A 421 -37.77 1.61 9.88
N ILE A 422 -36.94 2.56 10.33
CA ILE A 422 -35.74 2.99 9.60
C ILE A 422 -34.54 2.93 10.53
N VAL A 423 -33.45 2.33 10.07
CA VAL A 423 -32.16 2.37 10.77
C VAL A 423 -31.27 3.40 10.10
N LEU A 424 -30.73 4.34 10.88
CA LEU A 424 -29.67 5.23 10.45
C LEU A 424 -28.32 4.66 10.92
N SER A 425 -27.40 4.45 9.99
CA SER A 425 -26.04 3.99 10.30
C SER A 425 -24.97 4.86 9.65
N PHE A 426 -23.82 4.96 10.32
CA PHE A 426 -22.68 5.78 9.89
C PHE A 426 -21.39 4.97 9.85
N ASP A 427 -20.66 5.03 8.74
CA ASP A 427 -19.40 4.34 8.54
C ASP A 427 -18.20 5.31 8.51
N ASP A 428 -17.00 4.76 8.73
CA ASP A 428 -15.67 5.39 8.74
C ASP A 428 -15.26 6.17 10.00
N GLY A 429 -16.19 6.53 10.88
CA GLY A 429 -15.93 7.34 12.06
C GLY A 429 -14.97 6.72 13.10
N PRO A 430 -14.60 7.48 14.15
CA PRO A 430 -14.99 8.87 14.39
C PRO A 430 -14.05 9.92 13.76
N ASP A 431 -14.59 10.95 13.11
CA ASP A 431 -13.88 12.18 12.70
C ASP A 431 -14.10 13.29 13.76
N PRO A 432 -13.07 14.09 14.12
CA PRO A 432 -13.19 15.11 15.16
C PRO A 432 -14.06 16.31 14.82
N ARG A 433 -14.47 16.49 13.56
CA ARG A 433 -15.33 17.59 13.11
C ARG A 433 -16.75 17.10 12.82
N PHE A 434 -16.88 16.00 12.07
CA PHE A 434 -18.18 15.57 11.54
C PHE A 434 -18.96 14.67 12.50
N THR A 435 -18.31 13.69 13.14
CA THR A 435 -19.00 12.80 14.09
C THR A 435 -19.62 13.57 15.26
N PRO A 436 -18.94 14.55 15.92
CA PRO A 436 -19.57 15.38 16.94
C PRO A 436 -20.78 16.19 16.45
N ALA A 437 -20.70 16.74 15.23
CA ALA A 437 -21.81 17.51 14.65
C ALA A 437 -23.03 16.62 14.35
N ILE A 438 -22.80 15.40 13.87
CA ILE A 438 -23.85 14.38 13.67
C ILE A 438 -24.48 14.02 15.02
N LEU A 439 -23.69 13.78 16.06
CA LEU A 439 -24.19 13.50 17.41
C LEU A 439 -25.03 14.65 17.97
N ASP A 440 -24.59 15.90 17.77
CA ASP A 440 -25.37 17.08 18.17
C ASP A 440 -26.74 17.12 17.46
N ILE A 441 -26.77 16.87 16.15
CA ILE A 441 -28.04 16.80 15.39
C ILE A 441 -28.93 15.66 15.87
N LEU A 442 -28.37 14.47 16.09
CA LEU A 442 -29.14 13.31 16.56
C LEU A 442 -29.74 13.56 17.94
N ARG A 443 -28.99 14.17 18.87
CA ARG A 443 -29.50 14.61 20.18
C ARG A 443 -30.63 15.62 20.03
N ASP A 444 -30.44 16.66 19.22
CA ASP A 444 -31.43 17.73 19.01
C ASP A 444 -32.71 17.19 18.34
N LYS A 445 -32.57 16.18 17.47
CA LYS A 445 -33.68 15.47 16.84
C LYS A 445 -34.23 14.32 17.68
N GLN A 446 -33.67 14.03 18.86
CA GLN A 446 -34.05 12.88 19.69
C GLN A 446 -34.09 11.56 18.88
N ALA A 447 -33.06 11.33 18.08
CA ALA A 447 -32.92 10.13 17.25
C ALA A 447 -31.66 9.35 17.66
N THR A 448 -31.71 8.03 17.57
CA THR A 448 -30.55 7.16 17.75
C THR A 448 -30.03 6.67 16.39
N ALA A 449 -28.80 6.16 16.38
CA ALA A 449 -28.11 5.68 15.17
C ALA A 449 -27.07 4.63 15.58
N THR A 450 -26.59 3.86 14.60
CA THR A 450 -25.54 2.84 14.78
C THR A 450 -24.28 3.24 14.01
N PHE A 451 -23.14 3.39 14.70
CA PHE A 451 -21.87 3.83 14.11
C PHE A 451 -20.89 2.67 13.92
N PHE A 452 -20.44 2.39 12.69
CA PHE A 452 -19.40 1.40 12.42
C PHE A 452 -18.03 2.07 12.46
N LEU A 453 -17.29 1.83 13.54
CA LEU A 453 -16.11 2.62 13.90
C LEU A 453 -14.80 1.99 13.42
N LEU A 454 -13.83 2.85 13.10
CA LEU A 454 -12.46 2.50 12.76
C LEU A 454 -11.51 2.61 13.95
N GLY A 455 -10.71 1.57 14.18
CA GLY A 455 -9.75 1.53 15.28
C GLY A 455 -8.70 2.64 15.23
N ARG A 456 -8.15 2.92 14.04
CA ARG A 456 -7.19 4.03 13.83
C ARG A 456 -7.74 5.40 14.23
N ASN A 457 -9.06 5.60 14.11
CA ASN A 457 -9.73 6.85 14.43
C ASN A 457 -10.05 6.94 15.93
N ILE A 458 -10.52 5.83 16.54
CA ILE A 458 -10.74 5.75 17.98
C ILE A 458 -9.44 5.99 18.77
N ILE A 459 -8.28 5.49 18.31
CA ILE A 459 -6.99 5.75 18.98
C ILE A 459 -6.68 7.25 19.08
N ARG A 460 -7.06 8.03 18.06
CA ARG A 460 -6.80 9.48 18.01
C ARG A 460 -7.85 10.28 18.77
N HIS A 461 -9.10 9.83 18.73
CA HIS A 461 -10.25 10.53 19.29
C HIS A 461 -11.12 9.61 20.18
N PRO A 462 -10.56 9.03 21.26
CA PRO A 462 -11.27 8.08 22.12
C PRO A 462 -12.46 8.72 22.84
N GLU A 463 -12.45 10.04 23.05
CA GLU A 463 -13.54 10.81 23.63
C GLU A 463 -14.83 10.75 22.81
N ILE A 464 -14.73 10.68 21.47
CA ILE A 464 -15.90 10.65 20.60
C ILE A 464 -16.58 9.27 20.70
N ALA A 465 -15.82 8.18 20.73
CA ALA A 465 -16.37 6.85 20.95
C ALA A 465 -17.10 6.74 22.31
N ARG A 466 -16.56 7.36 23.37
CA ARG A 466 -17.27 7.44 24.66
C ARG A 466 -18.55 8.27 24.58
N ARG A 467 -18.52 9.37 23.82
CA ARG A 467 -19.68 10.24 23.60
C ARG A 467 -20.81 9.49 22.87
N ILE A 468 -20.49 8.73 21.81
CA ILE A 468 -21.44 7.85 21.10
C ILE A 468 -22.18 6.96 22.11
N VAL A 469 -21.45 6.32 23.03
CA VAL A 469 -22.06 5.46 24.05
C VAL A 469 -22.86 6.25 25.09
N ALA A 470 -22.34 7.37 25.57
CA ALA A 470 -22.99 8.18 26.59
C ALA A 470 -24.32 8.79 26.11
N GLU A 471 -24.43 9.12 24.83
CA GLU A 471 -25.62 9.71 24.21
C GLU A 471 -26.66 8.67 23.74
N GLY A 472 -26.41 7.38 23.98
CA GLY A 472 -27.40 6.32 23.75
C GLY A 472 -27.30 5.62 22.39
N HIS A 473 -26.31 5.95 21.56
CA HIS A 473 -26.11 5.34 20.24
C HIS A 473 -25.47 3.96 20.32
N GLU A 474 -25.56 3.21 19.24
CA GLU A 474 -24.89 1.91 19.07
C GLU A 474 -23.61 2.05 18.26
N PHE A 475 -22.71 1.08 18.41
CA PHE A 475 -21.57 0.97 17.52
C PHE A 475 -21.31 -0.47 17.08
N GLY A 476 -20.78 -0.59 15.86
CA GLY A 476 -20.26 -1.81 15.28
C GLY A 476 -18.78 -1.66 14.92
N SER A 477 -18.17 -2.78 14.56
CA SER A 477 -16.80 -2.84 14.06
C SER A 477 -16.77 -2.55 12.56
N HIS A 478 -15.95 -1.60 12.13
CA HIS A 478 -15.63 -1.38 10.71
C HIS A 478 -14.17 -1.74 10.39
N SER A 479 -13.57 -2.65 11.16
CA SER A 479 -12.12 -2.99 11.16
C SER A 479 -11.21 -1.90 11.74
N PHE A 480 -9.94 -2.22 11.95
CA PHE A 480 -9.00 -1.29 12.57
C PHE A 480 -8.44 -0.25 11.57
N PHE A 481 -8.01 -0.71 10.39
CA PHE A 481 -7.34 0.11 9.36
C PHE A 481 -8.13 0.31 8.06
N HIS A 482 -9.36 -0.18 7.97
CA HIS A 482 -10.20 -0.12 6.77
C HIS A 482 -9.61 -0.86 5.53
N PRO A 483 -9.13 -2.12 5.65
CA PRO A 483 -8.68 -2.89 4.49
C PRO A 483 -9.87 -3.50 3.72
N ASP A 484 -9.69 -3.76 2.42
CA ASP A 484 -10.59 -4.63 1.66
C ASP A 484 -10.52 -6.07 2.22
N MET A 485 -11.59 -6.50 2.89
CA MET A 485 -11.66 -7.78 3.58
C MET A 485 -11.62 -8.96 2.59
N ALA A 486 -12.18 -8.81 1.38
CA ALA A 486 -12.18 -9.84 0.35
C ALA A 486 -10.78 -10.06 -0.27
N ARG A 487 -9.85 -9.12 -0.07
CA ARG A 487 -8.44 -9.23 -0.52
C ARG A 487 -7.45 -9.48 0.61
N THR A 488 -7.91 -9.47 1.86
CA THR A 488 -7.05 -9.58 3.04
C THR A 488 -6.86 -11.04 3.47
N THR A 489 -5.68 -11.34 4.04
CA THR A 489 -5.37 -12.67 4.61
C THR A 489 -6.14 -12.91 5.91
N VAL A 490 -6.44 -14.17 6.22
CA VAL A 490 -7.18 -14.54 7.46
C VAL A 490 -6.49 -14.03 8.72
N ALA A 491 -5.17 -14.17 8.82
CA ALA A 491 -4.40 -13.69 9.97
C ALA A 491 -4.52 -12.16 10.16
N ARG A 492 -4.50 -11.39 9.06
CA ARG A 492 -4.70 -9.95 9.14
C ARG A 492 -6.14 -9.61 9.51
N MET A 493 -7.15 -10.27 8.92
CA MET A 493 -8.56 -10.05 9.30
C MET A 493 -8.79 -10.28 10.80
N GLN A 494 -8.25 -11.37 11.35
CA GLN A 494 -8.32 -11.63 12.79
C GLN A 494 -7.64 -10.53 13.62
N MET A 495 -6.49 -10.02 13.17
CA MET A 495 -5.81 -8.90 13.84
C MET A 495 -6.68 -7.64 13.83
N GLU A 496 -7.25 -7.28 12.68
CA GLU A 496 -8.09 -6.09 12.50
C GLU A 496 -9.33 -6.13 13.42
N LEU A 497 -10.00 -7.29 13.49
CA LEU A 497 -11.18 -7.49 14.34
C LEU A 497 -10.83 -7.50 15.83
N ASN A 498 -9.79 -8.27 16.23
CA ASN A 498 -9.42 -8.40 17.63
C ASN A 498 -8.83 -7.11 18.21
N ALA A 499 -8.01 -6.40 17.44
CA ALA A 499 -7.44 -5.13 17.86
C ALA A 499 -8.53 -4.08 18.09
N LEU A 500 -9.52 -4.00 17.20
CA LEU A 500 -10.64 -3.07 17.34
C LEU A 500 -11.53 -3.46 18.53
N GLN A 501 -11.87 -4.73 18.71
CA GLN A 501 -12.69 -5.17 19.84
C GLN A 501 -12.04 -4.80 21.20
N ARG A 502 -10.73 -5.04 21.35
CA ARG A 502 -9.98 -4.67 22.55
C ARG A 502 -9.91 -3.15 22.77
N LEU A 503 -9.75 -2.39 21.69
CA LEU A 503 -9.75 -0.93 21.74
C LEU A 503 -11.11 -0.37 22.16
N LEU A 504 -12.21 -0.90 21.60
CA LEU A 504 -13.58 -0.50 21.97
C LEU A 504 -13.86 -0.77 23.44
N VAL A 505 -13.52 -1.98 23.92
CA VAL A 505 -13.69 -2.37 25.31
C VAL A 505 -12.86 -1.48 26.25
N SER A 506 -11.59 -1.25 25.94
CA SER A 506 -10.71 -0.42 26.78
C SER A 506 -11.11 1.07 26.81
N THR A 507 -11.71 1.56 25.73
CA THR A 507 -12.11 2.96 25.56
C THR A 507 -13.49 3.26 26.14
N THR A 508 -14.48 2.40 25.86
CA THR A 508 -15.89 2.61 26.14
C THR A 508 -16.43 1.73 27.28
N GLY A 509 -15.71 0.66 27.65
CA GLY A 509 -16.18 -0.36 28.58
C GLY A 509 -17.12 -1.40 27.95
N ARG A 510 -17.36 -1.34 26.63
CA ARG A 510 -18.28 -2.24 25.91
C ARG A 510 -17.63 -2.83 24.67
N GLY A 511 -17.95 -4.09 24.38
CA GLY A 511 -17.66 -4.71 23.08
C GLY A 511 -18.78 -4.45 22.09
N THR A 512 -18.68 -5.03 20.90
CA THR A 512 -19.79 -5.10 19.94
C THR A 512 -19.88 -6.48 19.30
N MET A 513 -21.10 -6.85 18.91
CA MET A 513 -21.40 -8.01 18.07
C MET A 513 -21.66 -7.61 16.61
N LEU A 514 -21.76 -6.32 16.29
CA LEU A 514 -22.06 -5.87 14.94
C LEU A 514 -20.76 -5.64 14.17
N PHE A 515 -20.72 -6.08 12.92
CA PHE A 515 -19.62 -5.85 12.01
C PHE A 515 -20.14 -5.40 10.65
N ARG A 516 -19.46 -4.46 10.00
CA ARG A 516 -19.69 -4.13 8.60
C ARG A 516 -18.36 -4.16 7.85
N PRO A 517 -18.21 -4.96 6.78
CA PRO A 517 -16.96 -5.07 6.05
C PRO A 517 -16.65 -3.80 5.27
N PRO A 518 -15.45 -3.20 5.42
CA PRO A 518 -14.99 -2.15 4.52
C PRO A 518 -15.00 -2.62 3.07
N TYR A 519 -15.46 -1.74 2.17
CA TYR A 519 -15.64 -2.00 0.73
C TYR A 519 -16.59 -3.15 0.38
N GLY A 520 -17.30 -3.74 1.36
CA GLY A 520 -18.26 -4.80 1.10
C GLY A 520 -19.53 -4.29 0.45
N ARG A 521 -20.16 -5.12 -0.38
CA ARG A 521 -21.50 -4.85 -0.93
C ARG A 521 -22.54 -4.80 0.19
N SER A 522 -23.34 -3.75 0.22
CA SER A 522 -24.37 -3.54 1.25
C SER A 522 -25.51 -4.56 1.19
N GLU A 523 -25.80 -5.11 0.01
CA GLU A 523 -26.77 -6.19 -0.18
C GLU A 523 -26.24 -7.57 0.28
N GLY A 524 -24.94 -7.69 0.55
CA GLY A 524 -24.27 -8.95 0.88
C GLY A 524 -23.35 -9.47 -0.24
N PRO A 525 -22.62 -10.58 0.01
CA PRO A 525 -21.63 -11.14 -0.89
C PRO A 525 -22.25 -11.80 -2.13
N LEU A 526 -21.64 -11.63 -3.30
CA LEU A 526 -22.03 -12.31 -4.54
C LEU A 526 -21.00 -13.36 -4.98
N THR A 527 -19.81 -13.35 -4.38
CA THR A 527 -18.69 -14.20 -4.78
C THR A 527 -18.08 -14.91 -3.56
N ALA A 528 -17.38 -16.03 -3.78
CA ALA A 528 -16.67 -16.74 -2.71
C ALA A 528 -15.65 -15.85 -1.97
N ALA A 529 -14.99 -14.95 -2.70
CA ALA A 529 -14.03 -14.01 -2.14
C ALA A 529 -14.68 -13.09 -1.08
N GLU A 530 -15.92 -12.67 -1.31
CA GLU A 530 -16.70 -11.85 -0.38
C GLU A 530 -17.37 -12.68 0.74
N VAL A 531 -17.60 -13.98 0.53
CA VAL A 531 -18.06 -14.91 1.57
C VAL A 531 -16.95 -15.22 2.58
N ARG A 532 -15.68 -15.30 2.14
CA ARG A 532 -14.56 -15.69 3.02
C ARG A 532 -14.44 -14.83 4.31
N PRO A 533 -14.61 -13.50 4.29
CA PRO A 533 -14.70 -12.70 5.50
C PRO A 533 -15.79 -13.16 6.48
N LEU A 534 -16.95 -13.61 5.98
CA LEU A 534 -18.07 -14.05 6.81
C LEU A 534 -17.70 -15.26 7.67
N THR A 535 -16.90 -16.20 7.16
CA THR A 535 -16.40 -17.34 7.94
C THR A 535 -15.58 -16.88 9.15
N VAL A 536 -14.79 -15.82 8.98
CA VAL A 536 -13.94 -15.29 10.06
C VAL A 536 -14.76 -14.49 11.05
N THR A 537 -15.71 -13.68 10.58
CA THR A 537 -16.54 -12.83 11.43
C THR A 537 -17.55 -13.65 12.22
N ASP A 538 -18.16 -14.67 11.61
CA ASP A 538 -19.10 -15.58 12.28
C ASP A 538 -18.39 -16.41 13.37
N ALA A 539 -17.21 -16.95 13.06
CA ALA A 539 -16.37 -17.64 14.06
C ALA A 539 -15.90 -16.72 15.20
N ALA A 540 -15.82 -15.41 14.95
CA ALA A 540 -15.50 -14.39 15.96
C ALA A 540 -16.75 -13.88 16.71
N GLY A 541 -17.95 -14.37 16.39
CA GLY A 541 -19.21 -14.01 17.04
C GLY A 541 -19.83 -12.71 16.56
N TYR A 542 -19.44 -12.22 15.37
CA TYR A 542 -20.02 -11.03 14.76
C TYR A 542 -21.23 -11.36 13.88
N ILE A 543 -22.22 -10.48 13.93
CA ILE A 543 -23.32 -10.39 12.98
C ILE A 543 -22.95 -9.34 11.94
N THR A 544 -22.98 -9.71 10.65
CA THR A 544 -22.62 -8.78 9.59
C THR A 544 -23.82 -7.95 9.17
N ALA A 545 -23.66 -6.63 9.15
CA ALA A 545 -24.70 -5.67 8.84
C ALA A 545 -24.53 -5.12 7.42
N GLY A 546 -25.54 -5.33 6.58
CA GLY A 546 -25.70 -4.72 5.28
C GLY A 546 -26.36 -3.34 5.35
N GLY A 547 -26.92 -2.95 4.21
CA GLY A 547 -27.73 -1.74 4.04
C GLY A 547 -28.57 -1.82 2.79
N ASP A 548 -29.76 -1.21 2.85
CA ASP A 548 -30.67 -1.13 1.72
C ASP A 548 -30.43 0.11 0.86
N ILE A 549 -30.06 1.23 1.51
CA ILE A 549 -29.94 2.55 0.88
C ILE A 549 -28.58 3.14 1.20
N VAL A 550 -27.78 3.39 0.16
CA VAL A 550 -26.42 3.90 0.29
C VAL A 550 -26.23 5.07 -0.67
N PRO A 551 -26.62 6.31 -0.29
CA PRO A 551 -26.29 7.46 -1.10
C PRO A 551 -24.76 7.59 -1.17
N PRO A 552 -24.19 7.94 -2.34
CA PRO A 552 -22.76 8.18 -2.47
C PRO A 552 -22.38 9.54 -1.86
N ASP A 553 -22.69 9.74 -0.58
CA ASP A 553 -22.51 10.98 0.18
C ASP A 553 -21.04 11.39 0.32
N TRP A 554 -20.12 10.48 -0.01
CA TRP A 554 -18.69 10.77 -0.16
C TRP A 554 -18.29 11.41 -1.50
N THR A 555 -19.19 11.52 -2.48
CA THR A 555 -18.87 11.93 -3.87
C THR A 555 -19.11 13.42 -4.19
N GLY A 556 -19.14 14.29 -3.19
CA GLY A 556 -19.29 15.74 -3.40
C GLY A 556 -20.71 16.20 -3.75
N LEU A 557 -21.73 15.41 -3.38
CA LEU A 557 -23.14 15.76 -3.52
C LEU A 557 -23.54 16.97 -2.65
N SER A 558 -24.60 17.67 -3.04
CA SER A 558 -25.30 18.59 -2.14
C SER A 558 -26.14 17.83 -1.11
N ALA A 559 -26.45 18.48 0.01
CA ALA A 559 -27.33 17.91 1.04
C ALA A 559 -28.72 17.56 0.47
N GLU A 560 -29.25 18.40 -0.42
CA GLU A 560 -30.54 18.18 -1.09
C GLU A 560 -30.51 16.94 -1.99
N GLN A 561 -29.40 16.69 -2.69
CA GLN A 561 -29.24 15.50 -3.53
C GLN A 561 -29.20 14.23 -2.68
N ILE A 562 -28.49 14.24 -1.54
CA ILE A 562 -28.46 13.12 -0.59
C ILE A 562 -29.88 12.81 -0.10
N VAL A 563 -30.61 13.83 0.36
CA VAL A 563 -32.00 13.67 0.83
C VAL A 563 -32.91 13.16 -0.28
N ALA A 564 -32.78 13.68 -1.50
CA ALA A 564 -33.61 13.27 -2.63
C ALA A 564 -33.39 11.80 -3.02
N LEU A 565 -32.14 11.33 -3.05
CA LEU A 565 -31.80 9.94 -3.34
C LEU A 565 -32.39 9.00 -2.28
N VAL A 566 -32.16 9.30 -0.99
CA VAL A 566 -32.67 8.47 0.10
C VAL A 566 -34.20 8.43 0.07
N MET A 567 -34.87 9.58 -0.05
CA MET A 567 -36.34 9.61 -0.05
C MET A 567 -36.96 8.95 -1.29
N ALA A 568 -36.26 8.96 -2.44
CA ALA A 568 -36.72 8.27 -3.64
C ALA A 568 -36.71 6.74 -3.46
N GLU A 569 -35.71 6.20 -2.77
CA GLU A 569 -35.61 4.76 -2.48
C GLU A 569 -36.54 4.32 -1.35
N VAL A 570 -36.70 5.14 -0.30
CA VAL A 570 -37.68 4.90 0.77
C VAL A 570 -39.13 4.91 0.23
N GLY A 571 -39.43 5.75 -0.76
CA GLY A 571 -40.77 5.88 -1.35
C GLY A 571 -41.20 4.75 -2.29
N THR A 572 -40.44 3.65 -2.37
CA THR A 572 -40.71 2.55 -3.31
C THR A 572 -41.93 1.70 -2.89
N ALA A 573 -43.01 1.82 -3.67
CA ALA A 573 -44.32 1.25 -3.33
C ALA A 573 -44.31 -0.28 -3.23
N GLY A 574 -44.30 -0.80 -2.00
CA GLY A 574 -44.33 -2.23 -1.69
C GLY A 574 -43.22 -2.69 -0.74
N THR A 575 -42.20 -1.89 -0.48
CA THR A 575 -41.18 -2.22 0.54
C THR A 575 -41.61 -1.79 1.95
N GLY A 576 -41.15 -2.53 2.95
CA GLY A 576 -41.20 -2.14 4.36
C GLY A 576 -40.02 -1.23 4.76
N GLY A 577 -39.63 -1.30 6.04
CA GLY A 577 -38.51 -0.54 6.59
C GLY A 577 -37.16 -0.78 5.91
N LYS A 578 -36.17 0.08 6.22
CA LYS A 578 -34.89 0.15 5.50
C LYS A 578 -33.71 0.50 6.42
N VAL A 579 -32.52 0.01 6.09
CA VAL A 579 -31.24 0.42 6.68
C VAL A 579 -30.54 1.41 5.75
N ILE A 580 -30.35 2.64 6.22
CA ILE A 580 -29.65 3.71 5.51
C ILE A 580 -28.20 3.76 5.99
N ILE A 581 -27.25 3.79 5.06
CA ILE A 581 -25.81 3.96 5.32
C ILE A 581 -25.37 5.35 4.89
N LEU A 582 -24.82 6.12 5.82
CA LEU A 582 -24.16 7.40 5.59
C LEU A 582 -22.71 7.32 6.08
N HIS A 583 -21.89 8.33 5.81
CA HIS A 583 -20.50 8.35 6.26
C HIS A 583 -20.24 9.54 7.19
N ASP A 584 -19.58 9.30 8.33
CA ASP A 584 -19.17 10.34 9.28
C ASP A 584 -17.66 10.64 9.25
N ALA A 585 -16.89 9.95 8.39
CA ALA A 585 -15.50 10.29 8.09
C ALA A 585 -15.11 9.92 6.64
N GLY A 586 -13.81 9.80 6.33
CA GLY A 586 -13.33 9.41 5.00
C GLY A 586 -13.27 10.56 3.98
N GLY A 587 -13.26 11.82 4.43
CA GLY A 587 -13.27 13.01 3.56
C GLY A 587 -14.03 14.17 4.19
N ASP A 588 -14.45 15.13 3.38
CA ASP A 588 -15.39 16.17 3.82
C ASP A 588 -16.82 15.60 3.90
N ARG A 589 -17.46 15.69 5.07
CA ARG A 589 -18.83 15.23 5.32
C ARG A 589 -19.79 16.36 5.68
N SER A 590 -19.44 17.59 5.34
CA SER A 590 -20.31 18.76 5.57
C SER A 590 -21.69 18.61 4.92
N ALA A 591 -21.78 17.99 3.74
CA ALA A 591 -23.05 17.73 3.06
C ALA A 591 -23.90 16.70 3.81
N THR A 592 -23.31 15.60 4.30
CA THR A 592 -24.00 14.59 5.13
C THR A 592 -24.52 15.21 6.42
N VAL A 593 -23.70 16.04 7.10
CA VAL A 593 -24.10 16.78 8.30
C VAL A 593 -25.29 17.69 8.01
N ALA A 594 -25.28 18.43 6.89
CA ALA A 594 -26.37 19.32 6.51
C ALA A 594 -27.66 18.58 6.06
N ALA A 595 -27.51 17.40 5.45
CA ALA A 595 -28.64 16.57 4.99
C ALA A 595 -29.40 15.92 6.16
N LEU A 596 -28.68 15.49 7.20
CA LEU A 596 -29.21 14.68 8.30
C LEU A 596 -30.46 15.27 9.00
N PRO A 597 -30.52 16.55 9.42
CA PRO A 597 -31.70 17.07 10.11
C PRO A 597 -32.94 17.08 9.21
N VAL A 598 -32.78 17.42 7.93
CA VAL A 598 -33.87 17.42 6.94
C VAL A 598 -34.32 15.99 6.64
N LEU A 599 -33.38 15.05 6.55
CA LEU A 599 -33.67 13.65 6.33
C LEU A 599 -34.51 13.07 7.48
N ILE A 600 -34.11 13.29 8.73
CA ILE A 600 -34.85 12.82 9.92
C ILE A 600 -36.28 13.38 9.93
N ASP A 601 -36.45 14.68 9.65
CA ASP A 601 -37.77 15.31 9.62
C ASP A 601 -38.66 14.71 8.52
N ARG A 602 -38.11 14.49 7.32
CA ARG A 602 -38.87 13.89 6.21
C ARG A 602 -39.23 12.43 6.43
N LEU A 603 -38.33 11.63 6.99
CA LEU A 603 -38.60 10.24 7.34
C LEU A 603 -39.75 10.16 8.36
N ARG A 604 -39.71 10.98 9.41
CA ARG A 604 -40.80 11.04 10.41
C ARG A 604 -42.10 11.56 9.82
N ALA A 605 -42.05 12.58 8.96
CA ALA A 605 -43.24 13.07 8.26
C ALA A 605 -43.84 12.01 7.32
N GLY A 606 -43.02 11.09 6.80
CA GLY A 606 -43.45 9.90 6.06
C GLY A 606 -44.00 8.76 6.92
N GLY A 607 -44.03 8.92 8.25
CA GLY A 607 -44.56 7.93 9.20
C GLY A 607 -43.53 6.94 9.74
N PHE A 608 -42.24 7.10 9.43
CA PHE A 608 -41.21 6.16 9.88
C PHE A 608 -40.68 6.46 11.29
N ARG A 609 -40.47 5.40 12.08
CA ARG A 609 -39.77 5.40 13.37
C ARG A 609 -38.30 5.06 13.14
N ILE A 610 -37.41 5.91 13.64
CA ILE A 610 -35.97 5.64 13.61
C ILE A 610 -35.61 4.73 14.77
N VAL A 611 -35.03 3.56 14.47
CA VAL A 611 -34.67 2.51 15.44
C VAL A 611 -33.17 2.15 15.32
N PRO A 612 -32.54 1.67 16.40
CA PRO A 612 -31.19 1.15 16.34
C PRO A 612 -31.11 -0.20 15.60
N MET A 613 -29.92 -0.60 15.16
CA MET A 613 -29.71 -1.88 14.47
C MET A 613 -30.08 -3.09 15.35
N SER A 614 -29.87 -3.03 16.66
CA SER A 614 -30.27 -4.11 17.59
C SER A 614 -31.76 -4.41 17.60
N ALA A 615 -32.62 -3.43 17.27
CA ALA A 615 -34.07 -3.64 17.18
C ALA A 615 -34.43 -4.67 16.10
N LEU A 616 -33.66 -4.70 15.00
CA LEU A 616 -33.82 -5.69 13.93
C LEU A 616 -33.53 -7.11 14.39
N LEU A 617 -32.74 -7.26 15.45
CA LEU A 617 -32.38 -8.53 16.06
C LEU A 617 -33.33 -8.93 17.19
N GLY A 618 -34.31 -8.08 17.55
CA GLY A 618 -35.08 -8.23 18.78
C GLY A 618 -34.20 -8.19 20.03
N MET A 619 -33.06 -7.51 19.97
CA MET A 619 -32.08 -7.40 21.04
C MET A 619 -32.13 -6.02 21.69
N GLU A 620 -31.86 -5.98 22.98
CA GLU A 620 -31.56 -4.74 23.67
C GLU A 620 -30.14 -4.27 23.33
N ARG A 621 -29.91 -2.96 23.42
CA ARG A 621 -28.60 -2.32 23.19
C ARG A 621 -27.46 -2.99 23.95
N ASP A 622 -27.72 -3.39 25.19
CA ASP A 622 -26.72 -3.99 26.08
C ASP A 622 -26.34 -5.42 25.67
N GLN A 623 -27.21 -6.12 24.91
CA GLN A 623 -26.91 -7.42 24.32
C GLN A 623 -26.05 -7.25 23.06
N ALA A 624 -26.37 -6.28 22.20
CA ALA A 624 -25.57 -5.96 21.01
C ALA A 624 -24.20 -5.36 21.35
N MET A 625 -24.09 -4.64 22.47
CA MET A 625 -22.86 -4.05 23.00
C MET A 625 -22.57 -4.53 24.43
N PRO A 626 -22.12 -5.80 24.60
CA PRO A 626 -21.95 -6.39 25.92
C PRO A 626 -20.92 -5.62 26.75
N PRO A 627 -21.18 -5.36 28.05
CA PRO A 627 -20.21 -4.74 28.93
C PRO A 627 -19.03 -5.69 29.16
N ALA A 628 -17.83 -5.13 29.19
CA ALA A 628 -16.61 -5.88 29.43
C ALA A 628 -15.76 -5.21 30.50
N THR A 629 -15.46 -5.96 31.56
CA THR A 629 -14.68 -5.50 32.72
C THR A 629 -13.62 -6.52 33.09
N GLY A 630 -12.44 -6.07 33.54
CA GLY A 630 -11.38 -6.97 33.97
C GLY A 630 -9.99 -6.31 33.97
N SER A 631 -8.99 -7.01 34.47
CA SER A 631 -7.60 -6.54 34.49
C SER A 631 -7.02 -6.35 33.08
N THR A 632 -7.41 -7.20 32.12
CA THR A 632 -7.03 -7.12 30.71
C THR A 632 -7.50 -5.82 30.06
N VAL A 633 -8.72 -5.37 30.37
CA VAL A 633 -9.28 -4.10 29.88
C VAL A 633 -8.45 -2.91 30.37
N THR A 634 -8.03 -2.94 31.63
CA THR A 634 -7.17 -1.90 32.22
C THR A 634 -5.78 -1.89 31.59
N PHE A 635 -5.18 -3.07 31.38
CA PHE A 635 -3.89 -3.19 30.67
C PHE A 635 -3.99 -2.67 29.24
N ASP A 636 -5.06 -3.00 28.53
CA ASP A 636 -5.30 -2.55 27.16
C ASP A 636 -5.49 -1.03 27.11
N ARG A 637 -6.19 -0.45 28.07
CA ARG A 637 -6.35 1.01 28.19
C ARG A 637 -5.00 1.71 28.29
N TYR A 638 -4.12 1.25 29.16
CA TYR A 638 -2.77 1.83 29.28
C TYR A 638 -1.92 1.58 28.03
N SER A 639 -2.04 0.38 27.43
CA SER A 639 -1.29 0.00 26.23
C SER A 639 -1.68 0.86 25.02
N PHE A 640 -2.98 1.02 24.75
CA PHE A 640 -3.47 1.88 23.68
C PHE A 640 -3.25 3.36 23.97
N ALA A 641 -3.32 3.80 25.23
CA ALA A 641 -2.94 5.17 25.59
C ALA A 641 -1.45 5.43 25.30
N LEU A 642 -0.57 4.50 25.65
CA LEU A 642 0.86 4.60 25.32
C LEU A 642 1.08 4.65 23.80
N LEU A 643 0.41 3.78 23.03
CA LEU A 643 0.49 3.78 21.57
C LEU A 643 -0.01 5.10 20.95
N ALA A 644 -1.13 5.64 21.44
CA ALA A 644 -1.67 6.92 20.99
C ALA A 644 -0.69 8.07 21.22
N GLN A 645 -0.01 8.06 22.37
CA GLN A 645 0.94 9.11 22.76
C GLN A 645 2.32 8.96 22.09
N MET A 646 2.71 7.75 21.69
CA MET A 646 4.02 7.49 21.11
C MET A 646 4.30 8.33 19.86
N GLY A 647 3.32 8.46 18.95
CA GLY A 647 3.46 9.26 17.73
C GLY A 647 3.76 10.74 18.01
N PRO A 648 2.90 11.45 18.75
CA PRO A 648 3.15 12.84 19.16
C PRO A 648 4.45 13.05 19.94
N TRP A 649 4.83 12.09 20.80
CA TRP A 649 6.08 12.15 21.56
C TRP A 649 7.30 12.04 20.64
N LEU A 650 7.31 11.07 19.74
CA LEU A 650 8.38 10.92 18.74
C LEU A 650 8.48 12.15 17.84
N ALA A 651 7.36 12.70 17.39
CA ALA A 651 7.32 13.93 16.62
C ALA A 651 7.86 15.14 17.40
N SER A 652 7.52 15.25 18.70
CA SER A 652 8.03 16.32 19.58
C SER A 652 9.54 16.19 19.80
N ILE A 653 10.03 14.98 20.08
CA ILE A 653 11.47 14.70 20.21
C ILE A 653 12.19 15.05 18.91
N PHE A 654 11.63 14.65 17.76
CA PHE A 654 12.17 14.99 16.45
C PHE A 654 12.32 16.51 16.26
N TRP A 655 11.27 17.30 16.53
CA TRP A 655 11.33 18.76 16.37
C TRP A 655 12.28 19.42 17.36
N ILE A 656 12.37 18.94 18.59
CA ILE A 656 13.35 19.41 19.57
C ILE A 656 14.77 19.14 19.06
N VAL A 657 15.04 17.93 18.56
CA VAL A 657 16.35 17.54 17.99
C VAL A 657 16.71 18.40 16.78
N VAL A 658 15.76 18.65 15.87
CA VAL A 658 15.96 19.54 14.71
C VAL A 658 16.25 20.97 15.16
N LEU A 659 15.44 21.52 16.06
CA LEU A 659 15.61 22.90 16.55
C LEU A 659 16.95 23.08 17.28
N VAL A 660 17.27 22.19 18.21
CA VAL A 660 18.51 22.24 18.99
C VAL A 660 19.74 22.06 18.09
N GLY A 661 19.66 21.15 17.10
CA GLY A 661 20.70 20.98 16.09
C GLY A 661 20.91 22.23 15.23
N LEU A 662 19.82 22.84 14.72
CA LEU A 662 19.89 24.06 13.92
C LEU A 662 20.45 25.25 14.71
N VAL A 663 19.94 25.46 15.94
CA VAL A 663 20.42 26.54 16.82
C VAL A 663 21.92 26.38 17.09
N ARG A 664 22.39 25.16 17.37
CA ARG A 664 23.83 24.89 17.52
C ARG A 664 24.61 25.23 16.24
N SER A 665 24.20 24.69 15.09
CA SER A 665 24.93 24.90 13.83
C SER A 665 25.00 26.37 13.45
N VAL A 666 23.90 27.12 13.63
CA VAL A 666 23.87 28.57 13.39
C VAL A 666 24.77 29.30 14.37
N SER A 667 24.74 28.95 15.65
CA SER A 667 25.58 29.57 16.69
C SER A 667 27.07 29.32 16.42
N MET A 668 27.45 28.08 16.08
CA MET A 668 28.83 27.74 15.76
C MET A 668 29.31 28.45 14.49
N LEU A 669 28.48 28.50 13.45
CA LEU A 669 28.79 29.25 12.24
C LEU A 669 28.95 30.75 12.53
N ALA A 670 28.06 31.36 13.30
CA ALA A 670 28.12 32.76 13.67
C ALA A 670 29.39 33.09 14.48
N LEU A 671 29.75 32.24 15.46
CA LEU A 671 31.00 32.39 16.23
C LEU A 671 32.24 32.23 15.35
N ALA A 672 32.25 31.26 14.43
CA ALA A 672 33.35 31.04 13.50
C ALA A 672 33.55 32.23 12.54
N LEU A 673 32.45 32.80 12.03
CA LEU A 673 32.45 34.01 11.19
C LEU A 673 32.91 35.23 12.00
N TRP A 674 32.45 35.38 13.24
CA TRP A 674 32.81 36.50 14.11
C TRP A 674 34.28 36.50 14.51
N ARG A 675 34.89 35.32 14.67
CA ARG A 675 36.33 35.17 14.97
C ARG A 675 37.21 35.82 13.89
N GLY A 676 36.75 35.93 12.63
CA GLY A 676 37.51 36.54 11.54
C GLY A 676 38.83 35.82 11.24
N ARG A 677 39.66 36.30 10.31
CA ARG A 677 41.02 35.75 10.10
C ARG A 677 41.97 36.28 11.16
N TRP A 678 42.62 35.39 11.89
CA TRP A 678 43.70 35.79 12.79
C TRP A 678 44.92 36.18 11.96
N ARG A 679 45.45 37.39 12.19
CA ARG A 679 46.72 37.85 11.62
C ARG A 679 47.55 38.38 12.78
N PRO A 680 48.71 37.78 13.10
CA PRO A 680 49.60 38.38 14.08
C PRO A 680 50.04 39.76 13.58
N ASP A 681 50.14 40.71 14.50
CA ASP A 681 50.75 42.02 14.24
C ASP A 681 52.16 41.79 13.65
N PRO A 682 52.55 42.49 12.56
CA PRO A 682 53.89 42.40 11.98
C PRO A 682 55.02 42.52 13.02
N ALA A 683 54.85 43.33 14.07
CA ALA A 683 55.82 43.47 15.17
C ALA A 683 55.92 42.21 16.07
N VAL A 684 54.89 41.35 16.04
CA VAL A 684 54.82 40.06 16.73
C VAL A 684 55.29 38.91 15.85
N ALA A 685 55.17 39.04 14.52
CA ALA A 685 55.69 38.06 13.56
C ALA A 685 57.22 37.89 13.58
N GLY A 686 57.96 38.90 14.06
CA GLY A 686 59.42 38.83 14.26
C GLY A 686 59.88 38.21 15.59
N TRP A 687 58.95 37.82 16.48
CA TRP A 687 59.29 37.18 17.76
C TRP A 687 59.55 35.69 17.56
N THR A 688 60.83 35.29 17.60
CA THR A 688 61.26 33.91 17.36
C THR A 688 62.10 33.36 18.53
N PRO A 689 61.51 33.09 19.71
CA PRO A 689 62.22 32.46 20.82
C PRO A 689 62.70 31.04 20.47
N PRO A 690 63.71 30.49 21.18
CA PRO A 690 64.14 29.11 20.97
C PRO A 690 62.99 28.12 21.16
N VAL A 691 62.86 27.14 20.26
CA VAL A 691 61.80 26.12 20.28
C VAL A 691 62.40 24.73 20.32
N THR A 692 61.84 23.86 21.18
CA THR A 692 62.15 22.42 21.17
C THR A 692 60.96 21.64 20.60
N VAL A 693 61.18 20.87 19.54
CA VAL A 693 60.20 19.97 18.94
C VAL A 693 60.31 18.60 19.60
N LEU A 694 59.19 18.03 20.02
CA LEU A 694 59.10 16.71 20.62
C LEU A 694 58.43 15.73 19.67
N ILE A 695 59.11 14.62 19.38
CA ILE A 695 58.62 13.57 18.49
C ILE A 695 58.63 12.22 19.25
N PRO A 696 57.51 11.84 19.91
CA PRO A 696 57.40 10.52 20.51
C PRO A 696 57.18 9.46 19.41
N ALA A 697 57.94 8.37 19.46
CA ALA A 697 57.93 7.31 18.45
C ALA A 697 57.79 5.93 19.10
N TYR A 698 56.91 5.10 18.53
CA TYR A 698 56.79 3.68 18.88
C TYR A 698 56.38 2.88 17.63
N ASN A 699 57.28 2.05 17.11
CA ASN A 699 57.11 1.23 15.90
C ASN A 699 56.90 2.00 14.57
N GLU A 700 57.53 3.16 14.38
CA GLU A 700 57.37 4.08 13.25
C GLU A 700 58.46 3.98 12.16
N GLU A 701 59.04 2.80 11.93
CA GLU A 701 60.18 2.60 11.01
C GLU A 701 59.96 3.16 9.59
N LYS A 702 58.70 3.17 9.11
CA LYS A 702 58.35 3.62 7.74
C LYS A 702 58.27 5.13 7.57
N VAL A 703 58.12 5.89 8.65
CA VAL A 703 57.76 7.32 8.59
C VAL A 703 58.70 8.22 9.38
N ILE A 704 59.36 7.70 10.43
CA ILE A 704 60.14 8.50 11.39
C ILE A 704 61.22 9.36 10.73
N ALA A 705 61.98 8.82 9.77
CA ALA A 705 63.06 9.55 9.10
C ALA A 705 62.53 10.76 8.32
N ARG A 706 61.36 10.61 7.67
CA ARG A 706 60.72 11.68 6.90
C ARG A 706 60.11 12.74 7.81
N SER A 707 59.52 12.34 8.93
CA SER A 707 58.97 13.27 9.93
C SER A 707 60.06 14.15 10.54
N ILE A 708 61.20 13.56 10.92
CA ILE A 708 62.36 14.33 11.43
C ILE A 708 62.88 15.27 10.34
N ALA A 709 63.03 14.79 9.10
CA ALA A 709 63.49 15.63 7.99
C ALA A 709 62.54 16.81 7.70
N ALA A 710 61.23 16.61 7.79
CA ALA A 710 60.24 17.68 7.61
C ALA A 710 60.36 18.76 8.69
N VAL A 711 60.63 18.37 9.94
CA VAL A 711 60.88 19.31 11.04
C VAL A 711 62.16 20.10 10.83
N LEU A 712 63.26 19.42 10.46
CA LEU A 712 64.56 20.08 10.21
C LEU A 712 64.55 21.01 9.00
N ALA A 713 63.62 20.81 8.06
CA ALA A 713 63.40 21.66 6.90
C ALA A 713 62.55 22.92 7.20
N SER A 714 62.08 23.10 8.44
CA SER A 714 61.35 24.30 8.86
C SER A 714 62.21 25.55 8.74
N ASP A 715 61.58 26.69 8.41
CA ASP A 715 62.25 27.99 8.27
C ASP A 715 62.47 28.72 9.61
N TYR A 716 62.27 28.03 10.74
CA TYR A 716 62.37 28.60 12.08
C TYR A 716 63.83 28.69 12.56
N PRO A 717 64.30 29.85 13.07
CA PRO A 717 65.73 30.12 13.22
C PRO A 717 66.44 29.36 14.38
N ASP A 718 65.80 29.21 15.54
CA ASP A 718 66.39 28.49 16.70
C ASP A 718 65.50 27.30 17.08
N LEU A 719 65.85 26.15 16.50
CA LEU A 719 65.07 24.91 16.54
C LEU A 719 65.92 23.75 17.07
N ARG A 720 65.41 23.06 18.08
CA ARG A 720 65.95 21.80 18.61
C ARG A 720 64.91 20.71 18.44
N VAL A 721 65.33 19.47 18.28
CA VAL A 721 64.43 18.31 18.09
C VAL A 721 64.82 17.23 19.08
N ILE A 722 63.84 16.75 19.86
CA ILE A 722 64.00 15.59 20.74
C ILE A 722 63.08 14.50 20.22
N VAL A 723 63.68 13.40 19.75
CA VAL A 723 62.98 12.18 19.34
C VAL A 723 63.03 11.20 20.50
N ILE A 724 61.89 10.63 20.89
CA ILE A 724 61.79 9.71 22.02
C ILE A 724 61.28 8.37 21.53
N ASP A 725 62.18 7.39 21.42
CA ASP A 725 61.81 5.99 21.17
C ASP A 725 61.27 5.34 22.45
N ASP A 726 59.96 5.11 22.50
CA ASP A 726 59.25 4.47 23.61
C ASP A 726 59.33 2.94 23.52
N GLY A 727 60.54 2.42 23.34
CA GLY A 727 60.81 0.99 23.33
C GLY A 727 60.27 0.27 22.11
N SER A 728 60.47 0.83 20.91
CA SER A 728 60.06 0.20 19.65
C SER A 728 60.66 -1.20 19.50
N SER A 729 59.83 -2.12 18.99
CA SER A 729 60.19 -3.50 18.65
C SER A 729 60.65 -3.66 17.20
N ASP A 730 60.50 -2.62 16.38
CA ASP A 730 60.92 -2.57 14.98
C ASP A 730 62.22 -1.73 14.82
N ARG A 731 62.59 -1.36 13.58
CA ARG A 731 63.82 -0.62 13.29
C ARG A 731 63.72 0.90 13.49
N THR A 732 62.70 1.41 14.18
CA THR A 732 62.48 2.86 14.38
C THR A 732 63.71 3.56 14.96
N HIS A 733 64.28 3.03 16.04
CA HIS A 733 65.42 3.64 16.71
C HIS A 733 66.67 3.67 15.82
N GLU A 734 66.97 2.55 15.16
CA GLU A 734 68.10 2.42 14.24
C GLU A 734 67.98 3.42 13.08
N ILE A 735 66.79 3.54 12.50
CA ILE A 735 66.54 4.44 11.36
C ILE A 735 66.65 5.90 11.79
N ALA A 736 66.10 6.27 12.94
CA ALA A 736 66.21 7.64 13.45
C ALA A 736 67.67 8.03 13.71
N LEU A 737 68.45 7.14 14.33
CA LEU A 737 69.86 7.34 14.61
C LEU A 737 70.70 7.41 13.34
N ALA A 738 70.48 6.49 12.40
CA ALA A 738 71.22 6.44 11.13
C ALA A 738 70.93 7.67 10.25
N ALA A 739 69.68 8.15 10.23
CA ALA A 739 69.29 9.27 9.37
C ALA A 739 69.72 10.63 9.94
N HIS A 740 69.61 10.84 11.26
CA HIS A 740 69.72 12.18 11.86
C HIS A 740 70.52 12.25 13.17
N GLY A 741 71.14 11.15 13.63
CA GLY A 741 71.87 11.11 14.90
C GLY A 741 73.12 12.00 14.96
N ASN A 742 73.64 12.46 13.82
CA ASN A 742 74.78 13.38 13.73
C ASN A 742 74.38 14.86 13.59
N ASP A 743 73.08 15.19 13.45
CA ASP A 743 72.64 16.59 13.38
C ASP A 743 72.69 17.19 14.79
N PRO A 744 73.44 18.29 15.03
CA PRO A 744 73.60 18.89 16.36
C PRO A 744 72.31 19.44 16.95
N ARG A 745 71.25 19.60 16.15
CA ARG A 745 69.92 20.02 16.60
C ARG A 745 69.08 18.86 17.11
N VAL A 746 69.46 17.60 16.83
CA VAL A 746 68.65 16.41 17.09
C VAL A 746 69.21 15.63 18.27
N GLN A 747 68.37 15.37 19.26
CA GLN A 747 68.63 14.48 20.38
C GLN A 747 67.69 13.28 20.31
N ILE A 748 68.23 12.06 20.32
CA ILE A 748 67.44 10.83 20.28
C ILE A 748 67.55 10.15 21.65
N LEU A 749 66.41 10.02 22.33
CA LEU A 749 66.26 9.36 23.61
C LEU A 749 65.60 7.98 23.40
N ARG A 750 65.93 7.02 24.27
CA ARG A 750 65.29 5.71 24.28
C ARG A 750 64.86 5.35 25.70
N GLN A 751 63.65 4.81 25.83
CA GLN A 751 63.08 4.35 27.11
C GLN A 751 62.32 3.03 26.94
N PRO A 752 62.00 2.30 28.03
CA PRO A 752 61.06 1.18 27.98
C PRO A 752 59.64 1.66 27.65
N ASN A 753 58.90 0.87 26.85
CA ASN A 753 57.55 1.18 26.42
C ASN A 753 56.59 1.38 27.60
N GLN A 754 56.15 2.62 27.79
CA GLN A 754 55.21 3.02 28.85
C GLN A 754 54.02 3.83 28.31
N GLY A 755 54.02 4.13 27.01
CA GLY A 755 53.03 4.94 26.33
C GLY A 755 53.52 6.35 26.02
N LYS A 756 52.89 6.95 25.00
CA LYS A 756 53.19 8.30 24.51
C LYS A 756 53.23 9.38 25.60
N TRP A 757 52.34 9.34 26.60
CA TRP A 757 52.34 10.29 27.72
C TRP A 757 53.65 10.26 28.52
N ALA A 758 54.24 9.07 28.73
CA ALA A 758 55.48 8.90 29.47
C ALA A 758 56.67 9.39 28.63
N ALA A 759 56.70 9.03 27.34
CA ALA A 759 57.72 9.49 26.39
C ALA A 759 57.77 11.03 26.31
N LEU A 760 56.62 11.69 26.25
CA LEU A 760 56.53 13.15 26.29
C LEU A 760 57.04 13.72 27.61
N ASN A 761 56.65 13.14 28.76
CA ASN A 761 57.14 13.59 30.07
C ASN A 761 58.66 13.44 30.23
N THR A 762 59.25 12.35 29.73
CA THR A 762 60.72 12.17 29.66
C THR A 762 61.38 13.27 28.82
N ALA A 763 60.73 13.71 27.75
CA ALA A 763 61.26 14.81 26.96
C ALA A 763 61.25 16.14 27.74
N TYR A 764 60.19 16.42 28.52
CA TYR A 764 60.09 17.65 29.33
C TYR A 764 61.17 17.81 30.40
N SER A 765 61.86 16.73 30.82
CA SER A 765 63.03 16.82 31.70
C SER A 765 64.30 17.27 30.97
N HIS A 766 64.33 17.17 29.64
CA HIS A 766 65.44 17.60 28.79
C HIS A 766 65.17 18.95 28.07
N VAL A 767 63.92 19.42 28.08
CA VAL A 767 63.52 20.72 27.51
C VAL A 767 64.09 21.88 28.33
N THR A 768 64.87 22.73 27.66
CA THR A 768 65.46 23.95 28.21
C THR A 768 64.86 25.24 27.62
N THR A 769 64.00 25.12 26.60
CA THR A 769 63.36 26.24 25.93
C THR A 769 62.04 26.64 26.61
N GLU A 770 61.55 27.86 26.33
CA GLU A 770 60.26 28.34 26.87
C GLU A 770 59.06 27.75 26.13
N ILE A 771 59.26 27.38 24.86
CA ILE A 771 58.23 26.85 23.97
C ILE A 771 58.62 25.46 23.50
N VAL A 772 57.61 24.59 23.50
CA VAL A 772 57.67 23.23 22.97
C VAL A 772 56.68 23.08 21.84
N VAL A 773 57.05 22.38 20.76
CA VAL A 773 56.12 21.96 19.72
C VAL A 773 56.05 20.44 19.72
N ALA A 774 54.88 19.87 20.00
CA ALA A 774 54.68 18.42 19.95
C ALA A 774 54.18 18.03 18.55
N ILE A 775 54.82 17.01 17.96
CA ILE A 775 54.51 16.47 16.63
C ILE A 775 54.55 14.95 16.69
N ASP A 776 53.50 14.30 16.18
CA ASP A 776 53.47 12.83 16.06
C ASP A 776 54.55 12.33 15.07
N ALA A 777 55.13 11.16 15.35
CA ALA A 777 56.20 10.57 14.54
C ALA A 777 55.82 10.21 13.09
N ASP A 778 54.54 10.31 12.71
CA ASP A 778 54.01 10.07 11.38
C ASP A 778 53.53 11.35 10.65
N THR A 779 53.76 12.51 11.25
CA THR A 779 53.25 13.79 10.75
C THR A 779 54.32 14.59 10.01
N MET A 780 53.91 15.15 8.87
CA MET A 780 54.74 16.08 8.10
C MET A 780 54.22 17.50 8.26
N ILE A 781 55.11 18.45 8.52
CA ILE A 781 54.73 19.86 8.68
C ILE A 781 55.13 20.69 7.47
N ALA A 782 54.38 21.77 7.19
CA ALA A 782 54.79 22.78 6.23
C ALA A 782 56.02 23.56 6.75
N ARG A 783 56.84 24.11 5.85
CA ARG A 783 58.09 24.80 6.22
C ARG A 783 57.89 25.95 7.21
N ASP A 784 56.80 26.68 7.04
CA ASP A 784 56.37 27.85 7.81
C ASP A 784 55.48 27.49 9.02
N ALA A 785 55.18 26.20 9.26
CA ALA A 785 54.18 25.79 10.25
C ALA A 785 54.56 26.20 11.68
N ILE A 786 55.83 26.02 12.09
CA ILE A 786 56.31 26.41 13.43
C ILE A 786 56.27 27.93 13.59
N ARG A 787 56.70 28.67 12.55
CA ARG A 787 56.62 30.14 12.50
C ARG A 787 55.18 30.64 12.59
N GLY A 788 54.20 29.88 12.10
CA GLY A 788 52.77 30.20 12.24
C GLY A 788 52.21 29.97 13.64
N LEU A 789 52.75 29.02 14.42
CA LEU A 789 52.27 28.68 15.77
C LEU A 789 52.77 29.65 16.84
N VAL A 790 54.08 29.93 16.82
CA VAL A 790 54.78 30.60 17.91
C VAL A 790 54.26 32.00 18.23
N PRO A 791 53.97 32.89 17.27
CA PRO A 791 53.62 34.30 17.55
C PRO A 791 52.46 34.47 18.56
N ALA A 792 51.49 33.57 18.57
CA ALA A 792 50.36 33.59 19.50
C ALA A 792 50.78 33.35 20.97
N LEU A 793 51.90 32.68 21.21
CA LEU A 793 52.48 32.45 22.55
C LEU A 793 53.26 33.67 23.07
N ARG A 794 53.31 34.80 22.35
CA ARG A 794 53.87 36.03 22.93
C ARG A 794 53.00 36.56 24.07
N ASP A 795 51.69 36.33 23.98
CA ASP A 795 50.74 36.65 25.05
C ASP A 795 50.94 35.66 26.23
N PRO A 796 51.30 36.15 27.42
CA PRO A 796 51.56 35.30 28.59
C PRO A 796 50.30 34.53 29.05
N GLY A 797 49.10 35.02 28.73
CA GLY A 797 47.84 34.34 29.01
C GLY A 797 47.53 33.18 28.05
N VAL A 798 48.35 32.93 27.02
CA VAL A 798 48.21 31.80 26.10
C VAL A 798 49.16 30.68 26.51
N GLY A 799 48.60 29.50 26.74
CA GLY A 799 49.32 28.31 27.18
C GLY A 799 49.57 27.30 26.07
N ALA A 800 48.74 27.29 25.03
CA ALA A 800 48.91 26.43 23.87
C ALA A 800 48.29 27.00 22.60
N VAL A 801 48.78 26.54 21.45
CA VAL A 801 48.30 26.90 20.11
C VAL A 801 48.20 25.63 19.28
N ALA A 802 46.99 25.34 18.78
CA ALA A 802 46.73 24.22 17.88
C ALA A 802 47.00 24.60 16.43
N GLY A 803 47.70 23.75 15.68
CA GLY A 803 47.82 23.90 14.23
C GLY A 803 46.67 23.24 13.46
N ASN A 804 46.68 23.44 12.14
CA ASN A 804 45.69 22.90 11.19
C ASN A 804 46.19 21.58 10.59
N VAL A 805 45.57 20.47 10.98
CA VAL A 805 45.90 19.11 10.51
C VAL A 805 45.14 18.80 9.23
N LYS A 806 45.81 18.27 8.22
CA LYS A 806 45.23 17.85 6.95
C LYS A 806 45.47 16.37 6.68
N ILE A 807 44.63 15.79 5.83
CA ILE A 807 44.77 14.41 5.39
C ILE A 807 45.63 14.39 4.12
N GLY A 808 46.71 13.61 4.15
CA GLY A 808 47.68 13.52 3.05
C GLY A 808 47.38 12.45 2.01
N ASN A 809 46.53 11.48 2.31
CA ASN A 809 46.19 10.34 1.45
C ASN A 809 44.75 10.45 0.91
N GLN A 810 44.42 11.55 0.24
CA GLN A 810 43.06 11.86 -0.26
C GLN A 810 42.67 11.08 -1.54
N THR A 811 42.95 9.78 -1.61
CA THR A 811 42.80 8.98 -2.84
C THR A 811 41.54 8.11 -2.87
N ARG A 812 40.95 7.82 -1.70
CA ARG A 812 39.77 6.95 -1.57
C ARG A 812 38.57 7.72 -1.03
N LEU A 813 37.38 7.14 -1.25
CA LEU A 813 36.12 7.72 -0.79
C LEU A 813 36.10 7.98 0.73
N LEU A 814 36.59 7.03 1.53
CA LEU A 814 36.63 7.15 2.99
C LEU A 814 37.54 8.30 3.46
N THR A 815 38.71 8.41 2.85
CA THR A 815 39.71 9.45 3.14
C THR A 815 39.22 10.84 2.69
N LEU A 816 38.45 10.91 1.59
CA LEU A 816 37.82 12.15 1.13
C LEU A 816 36.69 12.61 2.07
N MET A 817 35.84 11.70 2.55
CA MET A 817 34.82 12.03 3.55
C MET A 817 35.44 12.51 4.88
N GLN A 818 36.55 11.90 5.30
CA GLN A 818 37.30 12.36 6.48
C GLN A 818 38.00 13.70 6.24
N THR A 819 38.44 13.98 5.01
CA THR A 819 38.99 15.30 4.63
C THR A 819 37.93 16.39 4.80
N LEU A 820 36.72 16.18 4.30
CA LEU A 820 35.60 17.11 4.47
C LEU A 820 35.26 17.35 5.96
N GLU A 821 35.26 16.29 6.77
CA GLU A 821 35.07 16.41 8.22
C GLU A 821 36.17 17.26 8.87
N TYR A 822 37.44 17.00 8.55
CA TYR A 822 38.58 17.74 9.10
C TYR A 822 38.54 19.22 8.75
N VAL A 823 38.23 19.54 7.49
CA VAL A 823 38.08 20.93 7.03
C VAL A 823 36.96 21.61 7.82
N THR A 824 35.81 20.95 7.96
CA THR A 824 34.64 21.50 8.66
C THR A 824 34.90 21.69 10.15
N ALA A 825 35.41 20.66 10.84
CA ALA A 825 35.67 20.70 12.27
C ALA A 825 36.76 21.72 12.65
N GLN A 826 37.78 21.92 11.81
CA GLN A 826 38.84 22.90 12.09
C GLN A 826 38.43 24.33 11.73
N ASN A 827 37.79 24.53 10.59
CA ASN A 827 37.43 25.87 10.13
C ASN A 827 36.10 26.38 10.67
N ILE A 828 35.31 25.57 11.38
CA ILE A 828 34.07 26.01 12.02
C ILE A 828 34.17 25.76 13.52
N ASP A 829 34.16 24.49 13.94
CA ASP A 829 34.06 24.16 15.37
C ASP A 829 35.27 24.70 16.15
N ARG A 830 36.51 24.48 15.67
CA ARG A 830 37.73 24.96 16.37
C ARG A 830 37.75 26.48 16.51
N ARG A 831 37.39 27.23 15.46
CA ARG A 831 37.31 28.70 15.46
C ARG A 831 36.26 29.19 16.45
N ALA A 832 35.08 28.55 16.45
CA ALA A 832 34.01 28.89 17.36
C ALA A 832 34.44 28.64 18.80
N PHE A 833 35.00 27.46 19.10
CA PHE A 833 35.46 27.08 20.44
C PHE A 833 36.64 27.91 20.94
N GLU A 834 37.56 28.34 20.08
CA GLU A 834 38.61 29.30 20.45
C GLU A 834 38.00 30.59 20.99
N ARG A 835 36.98 31.14 20.31
CA ARG A 835 36.37 32.42 20.69
C ARG A 835 35.73 32.41 22.07
N ILE A 836 35.18 31.26 22.46
CA ILE A 836 34.52 31.02 23.74
C ILE A 836 35.43 30.33 24.78
N GLY A 837 36.72 30.10 24.47
CA GLY A 837 37.67 29.47 25.41
C GLY A 837 37.36 28.01 25.73
N GLY A 838 36.85 27.26 24.75
CA GLY A 838 36.41 25.87 24.88
C GLY A 838 37.13 24.90 23.95
N VAL A 839 38.36 25.18 23.52
CA VAL A 839 39.11 24.26 22.66
C VAL A 839 39.45 23.00 23.45
N MET A 840 38.91 21.86 23.05
CA MET A 840 39.09 20.61 23.80
C MET A 840 40.36 19.85 23.47
N VAL A 841 40.95 20.10 22.30
CA VAL A 841 42.10 19.33 21.81
C VAL A 841 43.07 20.23 21.06
N VAL A 842 44.32 20.21 21.48
CA VAL A 842 45.48 20.59 20.67
C VAL A 842 46.03 19.29 20.09
N PRO A 843 45.94 19.05 18.77
CA PRO A 843 46.23 17.74 18.20
C PRO A 843 47.71 17.38 18.35
N GLY A 844 47.99 16.12 18.67
CA GLY A 844 49.36 15.58 18.72
C GLY A 844 50.16 15.75 17.42
N ALA A 845 49.49 15.82 16.28
CA ALA A 845 50.10 16.06 14.98
C ALA A 845 50.79 17.44 14.87
N ILE A 846 50.23 18.49 15.48
CA ILE A 846 50.83 19.82 15.48
C ILE A 846 50.26 20.70 16.59
N GLY A 847 51.07 20.95 17.63
CA GLY A 847 50.68 21.83 18.73
C GLY A 847 51.88 22.49 19.40
N ALA A 848 51.81 23.81 19.60
CA ALA A 848 52.78 24.56 20.38
C ALA A 848 52.29 24.77 21.81
N TRP A 849 53.19 24.66 22.78
CA TRP A 849 52.92 24.66 24.21
C TRP A 849 53.91 25.56 24.94
N ARG A 850 53.41 26.39 25.84
CA ARG A 850 54.24 27.10 26.84
C ARG A 850 54.67 26.09 27.90
N VAL A 851 55.97 25.93 28.11
CA VAL A 851 56.51 24.94 29.06
C VAL A 851 56.01 25.19 30.48
N GLU A 852 55.94 26.45 30.90
CA GLU A 852 55.37 26.83 32.20
C GLU A 852 53.91 26.38 32.34
N ALA A 853 53.09 26.55 31.30
CA ALA A 853 51.69 26.18 31.33
C ALA A 853 51.50 24.67 31.47
N VAL A 854 52.30 23.88 30.75
CA VAL A 854 52.29 22.41 30.82
C VAL A 854 52.76 21.91 32.19
N ARG A 855 53.82 22.51 32.75
CA ARG A 855 54.29 22.20 34.11
C ARG A 855 53.24 22.54 35.17
N LYS A 856 52.59 23.70 35.06
CA LYS A 856 51.49 24.11 35.97
C LYS A 856 50.27 23.20 35.85
N ALA A 857 50.01 22.65 34.67
CA ALA A 857 48.92 21.70 34.42
C ALA A 857 49.21 20.27 34.94
N GLY A 858 50.45 19.97 35.34
CA GLY A 858 50.85 18.66 35.86
C GLY A 858 51.40 17.68 34.82
N LEU A 859 51.90 18.18 33.68
CA LEU A 859 52.42 17.38 32.55
C LEU A 859 51.36 16.43 31.93
N TYR A 860 51.77 15.47 31.10
CA TYR A 860 50.86 14.49 30.49
C TYR A 860 50.46 13.40 31.49
N SER A 861 49.21 12.95 31.41
CA SER A 861 48.62 11.94 32.30
C SER A 861 48.36 10.61 31.61
N ASN A 862 48.43 9.51 32.35
CA ASN A 862 48.02 8.17 31.90
C ASN A 862 46.53 7.86 32.16
N ALA A 863 45.78 8.81 32.75
CA ALA A 863 44.39 8.61 33.14
C ALA A 863 43.40 8.55 31.97
N THR A 864 43.83 8.94 30.77
CA THR A 864 43.01 8.91 29.56
C THR A 864 43.80 8.31 28.39
N VAL A 865 43.10 7.76 27.40
CA VAL A 865 43.72 7.28 26.14
C VAL A 865 43.95 8.38 25.10
N ALA A 866 43.60 9.63 25.43
CA ALA A 866 43.74 10.81 24.59
C ALA A 866 44.51 11.88 25.39
N GLU A 867 45.81 11.66 25.53
CA GLU A 867 46.71 12.45 26.36
C GLU A 867 46.79 13.93 25.94
N ASP A 868 46.58 14.20 24.66
CA ASP A 868 46.57 15.54 24.06
C ASP A 868 45.32 16.35 24.43
N ALA A 869 44.15 15.73 24.36
CA ALA A 869 42.88 16.29 24.83
C ALA A 869 42.93 16.58 26.34
N ASP A 870 43.44 15.62 27.12
CA ASP A 870 43.59 15.74 28.57
C ASP A 870 44.45 16.94 28.96
N LEU A 871 45.65 17.05 28.39
CA LEU A 871 46.54 18.18 28.66
C LEU A 871 45.92 19.51 28.23
N THR A 872 45.20 19.54 27.09
CA THR A 872 44.54 20.75 26.59
C THR A 872 43.54 21.30 27.61
N VAL A 873 42.72 20.44 28.21
CA VAL A 873 41.75 20.85 29.22
C VAL A 873 42.44 21.17 30.55
N ALA A 874 43.52 20.45 30.91
CA ALA A 874 44.31 20.73 32.10
C ALA A 874 44.96 22.13 32.06
N VAL A 875 45.56 22.51 30.92
CA VAL A 875 46.16 23.84 30.71
C VAL A 875 45.11 24.96 30.83
N GLN A 876 43.90 24.74 30.31
CA GLN A 876 42.81 25.70 30.46
C GLN A 876 42.32 25.83 31.90
N ARG A 877 42.24 24.72 32.65
CA ARG A 877 41.93 24.76 34.09
C ARG A 877 43.02 25.45 34.91
N ALA A 878 44.29 25.36 34.47
CA ALA A 878 45.42 26.08 35.05
C ALA A 878 45.39 27.61 34.77
N GLY A 879 44.43 28.09 33.98
CA GLY A 879 44.14 29.50 33.75
C GLY A 879 44.65 30.07 32.44
N TYR A 880 45.16 29.23 31.54
CA TYR A 880 45.66 29.66 30.24
C TYR A 880 44.61 29.52 29.14
N ARG A 881 44.73 30.30 28.07
CA ARG A 881 43.95 30.16 26.85
C ARG A 881 44.63 29.24 25.85
N VAL A 882 43.83 28.62 25.01
CA VAL A 882 44.27 27.79 23.89
C VAL A 882 43.76 28.43 22.60
N LEU A 883 44.67 28.72 21.68
CA LEU A 883 44.36 29.39 20.41
C LEU A 883 44.53 28.44 19.22
N PHE A 884 44.07 28.86 18.04
CA PHE A 884 44.13 28.08 16.81
C PHE A 884 44.85 28.84 15.68
N ALA A 885 45.97 28.30 15.19
CA ALA A 885 46.72 28.83 14.07
C ALA A 885 46.31 28.14 12.76
N GLU A 886 45.46 28.80 11.98
CA GLU A 886 44.88 28.23 10.75
C GLU A 886 45.90 28.00 9.62
N ASP A 887 46.96 28.83 9.58
CA ASP A 887 48.03 28.76 8.57
C ASP A 887 49.15 27.78 8.94
N ALA A 888 49.19 27.29 10.19
CA ALA A 888 50.18 26.32 10.64
C ALA A 888 49.78 24.90 10.22
N ILE A 889 50.15 24.50 9.01
CA ILE A 889 49.67 23.25 8.38
C ILE A 889 50.56 22.06 8.74
N ALA A 890 49.92 20.96 9.14
CA ALA A 890 50.52 19.64 9.23
C ALA A 890 49.68 18.60 8.49
N VAL A 891 50.29 17.51 8.05
CA VAL A 891 49.66 16.46 7.27
C VAL A 891 49.92 15.09 7.90
N THR A 892 48.84 14.31 8.05
CA THR A 892 48.88 12.94 8.56
C THR A 892 48.13 11.98 7.63
N GLU A 893 48.32 10.67 7.84
CA GLU A 893 47.60 9.61 7.11
C GLU A 893 46.25 9.29 7.78
N ALA A 894 45.17 9.34 7.02
CA ALA A 894 43.85 8.83 7.40
C ALA A 894 43.73 7.32 7.16
N PRO A 895 42.91 6.59 7.96
CA PRO A 895 42.57 5.20 7.68
C PRO A 895 41.91 5.02 6.30
N GLU A 896 42.35 4.02 5.55
CA GLU A 896 41.75 3.69 4.24
C GLU A 896 40.63 2.65 4.33
N GLY A 897 40.58 1.89 5.42
CA GLY A 897 39.57 0.85 5.67
C GLY A 897 38.62 1.19 6.81
N VAL A 898 37.38 0.70 6.71
CA VAL A 898 36.34 0.91 7.74
C VAL A 898 36.76 0.35 9.10
N ALA A 899 37.35 -0.84 9.15
CA ALA A 899 37.79 -1.44 10.43
C ALA A 899 38.85 -0.59 11.15
N GLU A 900 39.78 0.00 10.40
CA GLU A 900 40.81 0.89 10.93
C GLU A 900 40.20 2.21 11.42
N LEU A 901 39.28 2.80 10.65
CA LEU A 901 38.53 3.98 11.05
C LEU A 901 37.75 3.72 12.35
N MET A 902 37.09 2.58 12.47
CA MET A 902 36.33 2.22 13.68
C MET A 902 37.21 2.10 14.92
N ARG A 903 38.42 1.54 14.81
CA ARG A 903 39.38 1.53 15.92
C ARG A 903 39.84 2.94 16.30
N GLN A 904 40.15 3.78 15.31
CA GLN A 904 40.55 5.16 15.53
C GLN A 904 39.45 5.96 16.24
N ARG A 905 38.23 5.93 15.71
CA ARG A 905 37.09 6.70 16.22
C ARG A 905 36.62 6.23 17.59
N LEU A 906 36.66 4.92 17.85
CA LEU A 906 36.37 4.39 19.18
C LEU A 906 37.36 4.93 20.22
N ARG A 907 38.67 4.93 19.91
CA ARG A 907 39.69 5.49 20.81
C ARG A 907 39.49 6.98 21.06
N TRP A 908 39.23 7.76 20.02
CA TRP A 908 39.00 9.20 20.17
C TRP A 908 37.74 9.51 20.98
N THR A 909 36.62 8.89 20.64
CA THR A 909 35.35 9.10 21.33
C THR A 909 35.48 8.71 22.81
N PHE A 910 36.07 7.54 23.08
CA PHE A 910 36.29 7.09 24.45
C PHE A 910 37.27 7.99 25.22
N GLY A 911 38.38 8.42 24.61
CA GLY A 911 39.35 9.32 25.24
C GLY A 911 38.76 10.71 25.54
N MET A 912 37.91 11.23 24.67
CA MET A 912 37.17 12.47 24.91
C MET A 912 36.18 12.33 26.06
N MET A 913 35.48 11.19 26.17
CA MET A 913 34.62 10.89 27.32
C MET A 913 35.40 10.80 28.63
N GLN A 914 36.57 10.14 28.63
CA GLN A 914 37.45 10.06 29.80
C GLN A 914 37.95 11.45 30.22
N THR A 915 38.38 12.26 29.25
CA THR A 915 38.81 13.65 29.48
C THR A 915 37.69 14.49 30.08
N ALA A 916 36.49 14.41 29.49
CA ALA A 916 35.32 15.12 30.01
C ALA A 916 34.97 14.70 31.45
N TRP A 917 35.03 13.40 31.73
CA TRP A 917 34.77 12.87 33.06
C TRP A 917 35.81 13.35 34.08
N LYS A 918 37.11 13.25 33.77
CA LYS A 918 38.20 13.70 34.64
C LYS A 918 38.13 15.20 34.91
N HIS A 919 37.75 15.99 33.90
CA HIS A 919 37.73 17.46 33.97
C HIS A 919 36.36 18.06 34.27
N ARG A 920 35.35 17.27 34.66
CA ARG A 920 33.99 17.74 35.00
C ARG A 920 33.94 18.86 36.06
N GLY A 921 34.95 18.95 36.92
CA GLY A 921 35.11 20.04 37.90
C GLY A 921 35.32 21.42 37.28
N ALA A 922 35.76 21.50 36.01
CA ALA A 922 36.02 22.77 35.31
C ALA A 922 34.80 23.70 35.26
N ALA A 923 33.58 23.14 35.27
CA ALA A 923 32.35 23.94 35.34
C ALA A 923 32.21 24.66 36.69
N ARG A 924 32.51 23.98 37.80
CA ARG A 924 32.51 24.56 39.15
C ARG A 924 33.60 25.61 39.32
N GLU A 925 34.70 25.46 38.58
CA GLU A 925 35.81 26.42 38.53
C GLU A 925 35.50 27.65 37.65
N GLY A 926 34.31 27.74 37.03
CA GLY A 926 33.93 28.84 36.15
C GLY A 926 34.74 28.88 34.84
N ARG A 927 35.39 27.77 34.45
CA ARG A 927 36.20 27.71 33.24
C ARG A 927 35.31 27.52 32.01
N PRO A 928 35.50 28.29 30.91
CA PRO A 928 34.63 28.18 29.73
C PRO A 928 34.61 26.78 29.10
N VAL A 929 35.75 26.06 29.12
CA VAL A 929 35.82 24.65 28.70
C VAL A 929 34.83 23.75 29.45
N GLY A 930 34.61 24.00 30.74
CA GLY A 930 33.65 23.25 31.55
C GLY A 930 32.21 23.71 31.40
N LEU A 931 31.99 25.01 31.14
CA LEU A 931 30.65 25.60 31.00
C LEU A 931 30.06 25.41 29.60
N VAL A 932 30.88 25.26 28.57
CA VAL A 932 30.42 25.20 27.18
C VAL A 932 30.89 23.94 26.46
N ALA A 933 32.19 23.65 26.43
CA ALA A 933 32.73 22.57 25.60
C ALA A 933 32.39 21.17 26.13
N LEU A 934 32.46 20.95 27.45
CA LEU A 934 32.05 19.68 28.06
C LEU A 934 30.54 19.41 27.87
N PRO A 935 29.62 20.38 28.12
CA PRO A 935 28.22 20.21 27.77
C PRO A 935 27.96 19.97 26.28
N ASP A 936 28.66 20.67 25.37
CA ASP A 936 28.51 20.45 23.92
C ASP A 936 28.91 19.02 23.53
N LEU A 937 30.04 18.53 24.05
CA LEU A 937 30.47 17.15 23.84
C LEU A 937 29.44 16.14 24.38
N ALA A 938 28.90 16.37 25.58
CA ALA A 938 27.92 15.49 26.18
C ALA A 938 26.61 15.47 25.37
N LEU A 939 26.08 16.63 24.98
CA LEU A 939 24.80 16.76 24.30
C LEU A 939 24.90 16.37 22.82
N PHE A 940 25.85 16.93 22.07
CA PHE A 940 25.93 16.79 20.63
C PHE A 940 26.93 15.73 20.17
N GLY A 941 28.03 15.56 20.89
CA GLY A 941 29.01 14.50 20.60
C GLY A 941 28.50 13.11 20.97
N ILE A 942 27.85 12.98 22.15
CA ILE A 942 27.37 11.70 22.67
C ILE A 942 25.85 11.57 22.55
N GLY A 943 25.07 12.47 23.18
CA GLY A 943 23.62 12.37 23.25
C GLY A 943 22.94 12.28 21.88
N MET A 944 23.24 13.21 20.98
CA MET A 944 22.71 13.20 19.60
C MET A 944 23.22 12.01 18.79
N GLY A 945 24.45 11.55 19.03
CA GLY A 945 24.99 10.34 18.39
C GLY A 945 24.23 9.06 18.79
N LEU A 946 23.70 9.01 20.01
CA LEU A 946 22.85 7.91 20.48
C LEU A 946 21.43 8.00 19.93
N LEU A 947 20.88 9.22 19.80
CA LEU A 947 19.50 9.46 19.35
C LEU A 947 19.33 9.49 17.82
N ALA A 948 20.38 9.81 17.06
CA ALA A 948 20.30 9.96 15.60
C ALA A 948 19.73 8.72 14.88
N PRO A 949 20.08 7.46 15.22
CA PRO A 949 19.47 6.29 14.60
C PRO A 949 17.94 6.23 14.76
N LEU A 950 17.39 6.74 15.86
CA LEU A 950 15.93 6.77 16.06
C LEU A 950 15.26 7.75 15.08
N ALA A 951 15.88 8.89 14.82
CA ALA A 951 15.39 9.85 13.83
C ALA A 951 15.41 9.26 12.42
N ASP A 952 16.46 8.50 12.07
CA ASP A 952 16.56 7.79 10.79
C ASP A 952 15.48 6.69 10.67
N LEU A 953 15.15 5.97 11.76
CA LEU A 953 14.04 5.00 11.78
C LEU A 953 12.66 5.66 11.60
N VAL A 954 12.43 6.82 12.20
CA VAL A 954 11.19 7.59 12.00
C VAL A 954 11.05 7.99 10.53
N LEU A 955 12.13 8.42 9.88
CA LEU A 955 12.12 8.73 8.45
C LEU A 955 11.80 7.49 7.60
N LEU A 956 12.40 6.34 7.89
CA LEU A 956 12.10 5.09 7.19
C LEU A 956 10.64 4.68 7.37
N GLY A 957 10.08 4.89 8.57
CA GLY A 957 8.66 4.66 8.85
C GLY A 957 7.74 5.57 8.04
N LEU A 958 8.04 6.87 7.96
CA LEU A 958 7.29 7.83 7.14
C LEU A 958 7.40 7.49 5.65
N PHE A 959 8.57 7.08 5.18
CA PHE A 959 8.77 6.66 3.80
C PHE A 959 7.98 5.37 3.49
N ALA A 960 7.99 4.39 4.39
CA ALA A 960 7.19 3.18 4.25
C ALA A 960 5.69 3.50 4.24
N ASP A 961 5.21 4.35 5.14
CA ASP A 961 3.81 4.81 5.18
C ASP A 961 3.40 5.52 3.88
N MET A 962 4.28 6.36 3.33
CA MET A 962 4.10 7.03 2.05
C MET A 962 4.01 6.02 0.89
N VAL A 963 4.92 5.04 0.82
CA VAL A 963 4.92 3.99 -0.20
C VAL A 963 3.66 3.14 -0.10
N VAL A 964 3.28 2.72 1.11
CA VAL A 964 2.04 1.96 1.35
C VAL A 964 0.83 2.77 0.90
N SER A 965 0.75 4.05 1.28
CA SER A 965 -0.35 4.94 0.88
C SER A 965 -0.44 5.08 -0.64
N LEU A 966 0.70 5.26 -1.34
CA LEU A 966 0.77 5.31 -2.80
C LEU A 966 0.28 3.99 -3.44
N THR A 967 0.76 2.85 -2.93
CA THR A 967 0.39 1.53 -3.48
C THR A 967 -1.08 1.19 -3.27
N LEU A 968 -1.70 1.70 -2.21
CA LEU A 968 -3.10 1.45 -1.86
C LEU A 968 -4.06 2.51 -2.43
N GLY A 969 -3.57 3.48 -3.23
CA GLY A 969 -4.38 4.57 -3.76
C GLY A 969 -4.94 5.51 -2.69
N LEU A 970 -4.39 5.47 -1.47
CA LEU A 970 -4.81 6.34 -0.37
C LEU A 970 -4.19 7.74 -0.54
N PRO A 971 -4.89 8.82 -0.14
CA PRO A 971 -4.35 10.17 -0.26
C PRO A 971 -3.09 10.37 0.61
N VAL A 972 -1.93 10.30 -0.04
CA VAL A 972 -0.57 10.38 0.54
C VAL A 972 -0.29 11.72 1.25
N LEU A 973 -1.04 12.77 0.91
CA LEU A 973 -0.83 14.15 1.34
C LEU A 973 -1.98 14.72 2.19
N GLY A 974 -2.89 13.88 2.67
CA GLY A 974 -4.09 14.34 3.40
C GLY A 974 -3.79 15.04 4.74
N SER A 975 -2.60 14.85 5.32
CA SER A 975 -2.17 15.54 6.54
C SER A 975 -0.91 16.37 6.28
N ARG A 976 -0.83 17.59 6.85
CA ARG A 976 0.36 18.48 6.73
C ARG A 976 1.60 17.94 7.46
N LEU A 977 1.43 16.94 8.33
CA LEU A 977 2.46 16.49 9.26
C LEU A 977 3.65 15.78 8.57
N PRO A 978 3.46 14.82 7.64
CA PRO A 978 4.58 14.17 6.93
C PRO A 978 5.42 15.17 6.12
N ALA A 979 4.79 16.12 5.44
CA ALA A 979 5.49 17.15 4.67
C ALA A 979 6.33 18.07 5.57
N LEU A 980 5.79 18.49 6.73
CA LEU A 980 6.54 19.27 7.71
C LEU A 980 7.70 18.47 8.30
N MET A 981 7.50 17.20 8.64
CA MET A 981 8.57 16.34 9.15
C MET A 981 9.69 16.14 8.12
N LEU A 982 9.35 15.95 6.84
CA LEU A 982 10.33 15.89 5.76
C LEU A 982 11.11 17.22 5.64
N ALA A 983 10.43 18.36 5.70
CA ALA A 983 11.08 19.68 5.68
C ALA A 983 12.04 19.86 6.87
N GLY A 984 11.62 19.47 8.08
CA GLY A 984 12.47 19.50 9.27
C GLY A 984 13.69 18.59 9.15
N TYR A 985 13.53 17.41 8.54
CA TYR A 985 14.63 16.48 8.31
C TYR A 985 15.64 17.04 7.30
N LEU A 986 15.18 17.67 6.23
CA LEU A 986 16.03 18.29 5.20
C LEU A 986 16.70 19.59 5.66
N ALA A 987 16.16 20.27 6.67
CA ALA A 987 16.73 21.51 7.19
C ALA A 987 18.14 21.32 7.78
N LEU A 988 18.39 20.23 8.51
CA LEU A 988 19.71 19.96 9.10
C LEU A 988 20.81 19.69 8.04
N PRO A 989 20.61 18.80 7.04
CA PRO A 989 21.55 18.63 5.93
C PRO A 989 21.76 19.91 5.11
N ALA A 990 20.71 20.70 4.88
CA ALA A 990 20.85 21.99 4.20
C ALA A 990 21.78 22.92 5.00
N MET A 991 21.65 22.94 6.33
CA MET A 991 22.57 23.68 7.19
C MET A 991 23.99 23.10 7.17
N ASP A 992 24.15 21.77 7.16
CA ASP A 992 25.46 21.12 7.02
C ASP A 992 26.16 21.54 5.72
N ILE A 993 25.42 21.69 4.61
CA ILE A 993 25.94 22.20 3.32
C ILE A 993 26.42 23.64 3.47
N VAL A 994 25.65 24.53 4.12
CA VAL A 994 26.05 25.93 4.35
C VAL A 994 27.32 26.00 5.20
N VAL A 995 27.39 25.20 6.27
CA VAL A 995 28.56 25.12 7.16
C VAL A 995 29.79 24.61 6.40
N ALA A 996 29.66 23.51 5.65
CA ALA A 996 30.75 22.93 4.86
C ALA A 996 31.23 23.88 3.75
N ALA A 997 30.31 24.55 3.04
CA ALA A 997 30.65 25.54 2.02
C ALA A 997 31.45 26.71 2.60
N THR A 998 31.06 27.17 3.79
CA THR A 998 31.77 28.23 4.51
C THR A 998 33.16 27.75 4.96
N ALA A 999 33.26 26.53 5.49
CA ALA A 999 34.53 25.92 5.91
C ALA A 999 35.51 25.79 4.74
N LEU A 1000 35.05 25.29 3.59
CA LEU A 1000 35.86 25.17 2.38
C LEU A 1000 36.24 26.53 1.79
N ARG A 1001 35.42 27.57 1.97
CA ARG A 1001 35.79 28.94 1.58
C ARG A 1001 36.92 29.51 2.44
N PHE A 1002 37.00 29.12 3.72
CA PHE A 1002 38.15 29.44 4.57
C PHE A 1002 39.40 28.68 4.13
N GLU A 1003 39.23 27.43 3.68
CA GLU A 1003 40.30 26.52 3.26
C GLU A 1003 40.49 26.52 1.73
N ARG A 1004 41.13 27.57 1.19
CA ARG A 1004 41.29 27.78 -0.26
C ARG A 1004 42.10 26.70 -1.00
N ARG A 1005 42.79 25.81 -0.28
CA ARG A 1005 43.61 24.75 -0.88
C ARG A 1005 42.82 23.46 -1.16
N GLU A 1006 41.58 23.35 -0.68
CA GLU A 1006 40.73 22.18 -0.85
C GLU A 1006 39.61 22.44 -1.86
N SER A 1007 39.12 21.40 -2.53
CA SER A 1007 38.11 21.54 -3.59
C SER A 1007 36.69 21.73 -3.04
N LEU A 1008 35.94 22.68 -3.60
CA LEU A 1008 34.51 22.87 -3.32
C LEU A 1008 33.65 21.66 -3.72
N LEU A 1009 34.14 20.79 -4.61
CA LEU A 1009 33.44 19.57 -5.03
C LEU A 1009 33.25 18.58 -3.88
N LEU A 1010 34.02 18.70 -2.79
CA LEU A 1010 33.84 17.87 -1.59
C LEU A 1010 32.43 17.99 -0.99
N ILE A 1011 31.70 19.10 -1.23
CA ILE A 1011 30.31 19.28 -0.79
C ILE A 1011 29.38 18.19 -1.33
N LEU A 1012 29.67 17.66 -2.53
CA LEU A 1012 28.88 16.57 -3.13
C LEU A 1012 28.95 15.26 -2.33
N LEU A 1013 29.91 15.14 -1.41
CA LEU A 1013 30.03 13.99 -0.52
C LEU A 1013 29.07 14.05 0.69
N ILE A 1014 28.42 15.19 0.97
CA ILE A 1014 27.55 15.34 2.16
C ILE A 1014 26.39 14.32 2.19
N PRO A 1015 25.63 14.08 1.10
CA PRO A 1015 24.60 13.05 1.10
C PRO A 1015 25.17 11.67 1.43
N LEU A 1016 26.32 11.32 0.86
CA LEU A 1016 26.99 10.05 1.11
C LEU A 1016 27.53 9.95 2.54
N GLN A 1017 28.06 11.05 3.08
CA GLN A 1017 28.51 11.16 4.45
C GLN A 1017 27.34 10.94 5.42
N ARG A 1018 26.14 11.44 5.10
CA ARG A 1018 24.93 11.23 5.90
C ARG A 1018 24.48 9.76 5.90
N LEU A 1019 24.51 9.11 4.73
CA LEU A 1019 23.98 7.75 4.56
C LEU A 1019 24.99 6.64 4.94
N ILE A 1020 26.30 6.90 4.85
CA ILE A 1020 27.33 5.88 5.08
C ILE A 1020 28.24 6.27 6.24
N TYR A 1021 28.84 7.45 6.22
CA TYR A 1021 29.89 7.81 7.16
C TYR A 1021 29.38 8.07 8.58
N ARG A 1022 28.27 8.83 8.73
CA ARG A 1022 27.68 9.15 10.04
C ARG A 1022 27.16 7.93 10.79
N PRO A 1023 26.45 6.95 10.16
CA PRO A 1023 26.08 5.70 10.83
C PRO A 1023 27.29 4.97 11.44
N LEU A 1024 28.43 4.95 10.76
CA LEU A 1024 29.66 4.38 11.30
C LEU A 1024 30.11 5.12 12.58
N LEU A 1025 30.02 6.45 12.60
CA LEU A 1025 30.33 7.25 13.80
C LEU A 1025 29.34 6.96 14.93
N TYR A 1026 28.04 6.86 14.65
CA TYR A 1026 27.04 6.54 15.68
C TYR A 1026 27.35 5.19 16.33
N ILE A 1027 27.67 4.15 15.54
CA ILE A 1027 28.09 2.85 16.05
C ILE A 1027 29.30 2.97 17.00
N THR A 1028 30.25 3.85 16.69
CA THR A 1028 31.40 4.08 17.59
C THR A 1028 31.03 4.77 18.89
N VAL A 1029 30.07 5.70 18.88
CA VAL A 1029 29.53 6.32 20.11
C VAL A 1029 28.87 5.26 20.99
N TRP A 1030 27.98 4.43 20.42
CA TRP A 1030 27.35 3.32 21.15
C TRP A 1030 28.40 2.37 21.76
N ARG A 1031 29.42 1.98 21.00
CA ARG A 1031 30.53 1.14 21.50
C ARG A 1031 31.35 1.83 22.60
N ALA A 1032 31.61 3.13 22.47
CA ALA A 1032 32.36 3.90 23.47
C ALA A 1032 31.58 3.99 24.78
N VAL A 1033 30.26 4.26 24.72
CA VAL A 1033 29.38 4.27 25.88
C VAL A 1033 29.32 2.90 26.55
N LEU A 1034 29.14 1.82 25.78
CA LEU A 1034 29.16 0.46 26.32
C LEU A 1034 30.48 0.13 27.04
N ARG A 1035 31.63 0.52 26.47
CA ARG A 1035 32.94 0.34 27.14
C ARG A 1035 33.05 1.16 28.41
N ALA A 1036 32.57 2.40 28.40
CA ALA A 1036 32.58 3.26 29.57
C ALA A 1036 31.72 2.70 30.71
N THR A 1037 30.55 2.13 30.40
CA THR A 1037 29.64 1.53 31.39
C THR A 1037 30.10 0.17 31.89
N THR A 1038 30.87 -0.58 31.08
CA THR A 1038 31.35 -1.94 31.44
C THR A 1038 32.75 -1.95 32.06
N GLY A 1039 33.44 -0.81 32.11
CA GLY A 1039 34.77 -0.68 32.73
C GLY A 1039 35.92 -1.32 31.93
N GLN A 1040 35.72 -1.64 30.64
CA GLN A 1040 36.77 -2.21 29.80
C GLN A 1040 37.84 -1.16 29.45
N ILE A 1041 39.10 -1.43 29.79
CA ILE A 1041 40.23 -0.55 29.48
C ILE A 1041 40.61 -0.71 28.00
N ALA A 1042 40.62 0.38 27.24
CA ALA A 1042 41.12 0.40 25.88
C ALA A 1042 42.64 0.65 25.87
N GLY A 1043 43.41 -0.25 25.26
CA GLY A 1043 44.86 -0.10 25.09
C GLY A 1043 45.26 0.78 23.88
N TRP A 1044 46.56 1.05 23.74
CA TRP A 1044 47.17 1.85 22.67
C TRP A 1044 47.21 1.11 21.32
N GLY A 1045 46.04 0.81 20.76
CA GLY A 1045 45.90 0.10 19.48
C GLY A 1045 46.46 0.91 18.30
N LYS A 1046 47.51 0.38 17.67
CA LYS A 1046 48.23 1.03 16.56
C LYS A 1046 47.55 0.83 15.19
N LEU A 1047 47.62 1.86 14.33
CA LEU A 1047 47.23 1.80 12.91
C LEU A 1047 48.42 1.34 12.05
N ALA A 1048 48.18 0.48 11.05
CA ALA A 1048 49.21 0.08 10.11
C ALA A 1048 49.53 1.26 9.17
N ARG A 1049 50.69 1.91 9.37
CA ARG A 1049 51.14 3.04 8.52
C ARG A 1049 51.74 2.55 7.19
N LYS A 1050 51.57 3.39 6.17
CA LYS A 1050 52.03 3.10 4.79
C LYS A 1050 53.23 3.93 4.37
N GLY A 1051 53.25 5.20 4.72
CA GLY A 1051 54.27 6.16 4.27
C GLY A 1051 53.92 6.90 2.97
N VAL A 1052 52.63 7.03 2.63
CA VAL A 1052 52.12 7.66 1.40
C VAL A 1052 51.61 9.09 1.57
N ALA A 1053 51.56 9.66 2.78
CA ALA A 1053 51.15 11.07 2.96
C ALA A 1053 52.05 12.05 2.19
N GLN A 1054 51.44 13.08 1.58
CA GLN A 1054 52.10 14.17 0.84
C GLN A 1054 51.55 15.54 1.26
N LEU A 1055 52.38 16.60 1.20
CA LEU A 1055 51.94 17.97 1.48
C LEU A 1055 51.07 18.50 0.31
N PRO A 1056 49.92 19.17 0.56
CA PRO A 1056 49.11 19.74 -0.52
C PRO A 1056 49.83 20.91 -1.19
N GLY A 1057 50.35 20.65 -2.40
CA GLY A 1057 51.19 21.56 -3.18
C GLY A 1057 52.59 21.04 -3.50
N GLN A 1058 52.77 19.72 -3.59
CA GLN A 1058 53.96 19.03 -4.13
C GLN A 1058 53.55 17.87 -5.02
#